data_AF-A0A7S0PIE1-F1
#
_entry.id   AF-A0A7S0PIE1-F1
#
_cell.length_a   1.000
_cell.length_b   1.000
_cell.length_c   1.000
_cell.angle_alpha   90.00
_cell.angle_beta   90.00
_cell.angle_gamma   90.00
#
_symmetry.space_group_name_H-M   'P 1'
#
loop_
_entity.id
_entity.type
_entity.pdbx_description
1 polymer ?
#
loop_
_entity_poly.entity_id
_entity_poly.type
_entity_poly.pdbx_seq_one_letter_code
_entity_poly.pdbx_strand_id
1 'polypeptide(L)'
;MPPDAELLPTALYLIQRGYWCALYELYIDAKRTGALAADDAARLTLHKFFTDSQRFPAQVLRAVRETFDSGVSAARVIDAESRAAVAEYDLRIARDDLARHGKQSSSALRARDDADGTRAAMDADDAFGAVPRADASMDASTSTQAHVDTDTKLDAACYEFLSRRGFRAAALAMRDESPTAATLDEQSFGKSPQASSVGERAALRRMYDRARVAEHTAAALESERARSDAAESELVRARARVDELEREITTLRDEHATVSDNLAKINAELNLMKTSSSSWEKRANAATSEMTRLLSRLGAETDAEVTASDDWTSIHGGAPRTTIEEDETIDVCLNVISTVVGKLPASARLELLPMISRACARAAGDATRAARAANMFFEMYKKPNEDQRLAIANAIANVGEVVGVDAFDGMFSRGCLSAETSAAAAHGDERRVLTLDVVAKLGSSLWYTSNAFIIDSFKRGAADPSDDVRAECARGMSRYIAARAPSDATAADVAEDVALALASDGSEDVADAARLDLAPAIAEWYLSSQDASAVSMNRFTDVFAPKLFNAALAALESGWSGAGAERAFTGWSSPEEADRMRWRASATMRMFESMMPTIRGAIERSAPEHTRGDPDAVDVALANDAAWPLATWCVNDASRVIVRIISSAAPDVVGQESVRESMCAALTSWCKVVGPRVTRSTLIDELNEACVVSRDQRAAVLPLLLAGVVPNTPNGDDVLEDYLKRLIEVEAPKVLSDVPRSEDATTSDIMGDAARYLAALERHNACLLRTLKRCAKPDNETGVRLLTTRLFAATSEVLPTPSVLEDVYPTLNALRADAAKYVRCESALALASVACSHYESVDATTHTMRQLEILAADVDIDVRVAVVAAMSRGASVPGTTFAVSAANAVSALAQANFPAHDRTNRKSFTQDDCAMATALFAAARELLGADGALFAAVAPALVALLGGESAYTALDQAHRAQVETMLRDGGWQIAPATPAEPIPASIPTRQPPPQTSSAAAPPTSGSVFGRMKSKLARAPRST
;
A
#
# COMPACT_ATOMS: atom_id res chain seq x y z
N MET A 1 37.45 -53.62 13.12
CA MET A 1 38.61 -53.52 14.04
C MET A 1 38.82 -52.05 14.37
N PRO A 2 39.48 -51.68 15.48
CA PRO A 2 39.77 -50.27 15.76
C PRO A 2 40.76 -49.71 14.72
N PRO A 3 40.63 -48.44 14.30
CA PRO A 3 41.44 -47.83 13.24
C PRO A 3 42.90 -47.58 13.61
N ASP A 4 43.27 -47.69 14.89
CA ASP A 4 44.60 -47.30 15.39
C ASP A 4 45.72 -48.31 15.10
N ALA A 5 45.43 -49.44 14.46
CA ALA A 5 46.37 -50.56 14.28
C ALA A 5 47.10 -50.60 12.91
N GLU A 6 46.76 -49.70 11.97
CA GLU A 6 47.23 -49.78 10.58
C GLU A 6 48.37 -48.78 10.23
N LEU A 7 48.74 -47.88 11.15
CA LEU A 7 49.73 -46.83 10.90
C LEU A 7 51.15 -47.39 10.66
N LEU A 8 51.66 -48.26 11.55
CA LEU A 8 52.98 -48.89 11.39
C LEU A 8 53.08 -49.79 10.13
N PRO A 9 52.11 -50.69 9.83
CA PRO A 9 52.11 -51.46 8.58
C PRO A 9 52.15 -50.57 7.33
N THR A 10 51.37 -49.48 7.31
CA THR A 10 51.31 -48.54 6.18
C THR A 10 52.63 -47.80 6.00
N ALA A 11 53.22 -47.29 7.10
CA ALA A 11 54.53 -46.66 7.07
C ALA A 11 55.64 -47.61 6.55
N LEU A 12 55.64 -48.87 6.99
CA LEU A 12 56.60 -49.88 6.53
C LEU A 12 56.40 -50.24 5.05
N TYR A 13 55.15 -50.34 4.57
CA TYR A 13 54.82 -50.58 3.17
C TYR A 13 55.33 -49.43 2.27
N LEU A 14 55.05 -48.18 2.64
CA LEU A 14 55.50 -46.99 1.90
C LEU A 14 57.03 -46.89 1.88
N ILE A 15 57.72 -47.21 2.99
CA ILE A 15 59.19 -47.28 3.06
C ILE A 15 59.76 -48.39 2.17
N GLN A 16 59.15 -49.58 2.14
CA GLN A 16 59.62 -50.69 1.30
C GLN A 16 59.40 -50.45 -0.20
N ARG A 17 58.37 -49.68 -0.57
CA ARG A 17 58.02 -49.38 -1.97
C ARG A 17 58.65 -48.09 -2.52
N GLY A 18 59.21 -47.24 -1.65
CA GLY A 18 59.87 -46.00 -2.05
C GLY A 18 58.93 -44.80 -2.28
N TYR A 19 57.73 -44.82 -1.70
CA TYR A 19 56.73 -43.75 -1.85
C TYR A 19 56.99 -42.59 -0.88
N TRP A 20 58.09 -41.87 -1.08
CA TRP A 20 58.63 -40.91 -0.11
C TRP A 20 57.73 -39.67 0.15
N CYS A 21 56.97 -39.20 -0.84
CA CYS A 21 56.05 -38.07 -0.67
C CYS A 21 54.82 -38.46 0.16
N ALA A 22 54.13 -39.55 -0.20
CA ALA A 22 53.01 -40.09 0.57
C ALA A 22 53.43 -40.49 2.01
N LEU A 23 54.65 -40.99 2.19
CA LEU A 23 55.22 -41.25 3.52
C LEU A 23 55.39 -39.96 4.36
N TYR A 24 55.72 -38.84 3.71
CA TYR A 24 55.89 -37.55 4.35
C TYR A 24 54.55 -36.88 4.69
N GLU A 25 53.56 -36.98 3.80
CA GLU A 25 52.19 -36.53 4.04
C GLU A 25 51.53 -37.32 5.18
N LEU A 26 51.62 -38.66 5.15
CA LEU A 26 51.20 -39.53 6.24
C LEU A 26 51.87 -39.14 7.57
N TYR A 27 53.17 -38.79 7.55
CA TYR A 27 53.89 -38.33 8.74
C TYR A 27 53.43 -36.95 9.24
N ILE A 28 53.04 -36.02 8.36
CA ILE A 28 52.50 -34.72 8.76
C ILE A 28 51.07 -34.85 9.31
N ASP A 29 50.20 -35.61 8.65
CA ASP A 29 48.81 -35.72 9.06
C ASP A 29 48.64 -36.61 10.31
N ALA A 30 49.41 -37.69 10.45
CA ALA A 30 49.47 -38.45 11.70
C ALA A 30 50.08 -37.64 12.87
N LYS A 31 50.82 -36.55 12.57
CA LYS A 31 51.33 -35.59 13.57
C LYS A 31 50.31 -34.51 13.93
N ARG A 32 49.51 -34.05 12.96
CA ARG A 32 48.42 -33.07 13.17
C ARG A 32 47.22 -33.66 13.91
N THR A 33 46.85 -34.89 13.56
CA THR A 33 45.72 -35.63 14.17
C THR A 33 46.06 -36.25 15.52
N GLY A 34 47.34 -36.25 15.92
CA GLY A 34 47.81 -36.84 17.18
C GLY A 34 48.02 -38.36 17.15
N ALA A 35 47.71 -39.04 16.04
CA ALA A 35 47.86 -40.50 15.92
C ALA A 35 49.28 -41.02 16.22
N LEU A 36 50.32 -40.24 15.90
CA LEU A 36 51.71 -40.57 16.24
C LEU A 36 52.00 -40.63 17.75
N ALA A 37 51.13 -40.09 18.62
CA ALA A 37 51.27 -40.21 20.07
C ALA A 37 50.66 -41.51 20.63
N ALA A 38 49.84 -42.22 19.84
CA ALA A 38 49.23 -43.49 20.21
C ALA A 38 50.05 -44.72 19.77
N ASP A 39 50.78 -44.63 18.65
CA ASP A 39 51.68 -45.68 18.14
C ASP A 39 53.15 -45.24 18.18
N ASP A 40 53.82 -45.54 19.29
CA ASP A 40 55.24 -45.27 19.49
C ASP A 40 56.17 -46.04 18.53
N ALA A 41 55.72 -47.17 17.98
CA ALA A 41 56.52 -47.98 17.06
C ALA A 41 56.52 -47.38 15.64
N ALA A 42 55.35 -46.89 15.17
CA ALA A 42 55.28 -46.07 13.96
C ALA A 42 56.12 -44.79 14.12
N ARG A 43 55.97 -44.09 15.25
CA ARG A 43 56.72 -42.87 15.55
C ARG A 43 58.23 -43.07 15.52
N LEU A 44 58.76 -44.11 16.18
CA LEU A 44 60.18 -44.43 16.19
C LEU A 44 60.70 -44.84 14.81
N THR A 45 59.91 -45.58 14.03
CA THR A 45 60.29 -46.04 12.69
C THR A 45 60.40 -44.87 11.70
N LEU A 46 59.37 -44.03 11.63
CA LEU A 46 59.34 -42.82 10.80
C LEU A 46 60.43 -41.82 11.22
N HIS A 47 60.59 -41.59 12.52
CA HIS A 47 61.60 -40.66 13.02
C HIS A 47 63.01 -41.15 12.71
N LYS A 48 63.33 -42.45 12.89
CA LYS A 48 64.63 -43.01 12.50
C LYS A 48 64.87 -42.84 11.00
N PHE A 49 63.87 -43.18 10.17
CA PHE A 49 63.96 -43.09 8.72
C PHE A 49 64.34 -41.67 8.24
N PHE A 50 63.64 -40.64 8.69
CA PHE A 50 63.92 -39.24 8.30
C PHE A 50 65.16 -38.62 8.99
N THR A 51 65.81 -39.31 9.93
CA THR A 51 67.07 -38.85 10.58
C THR A 51 68.33 -39.60 10.15
N ASP A 52 68.23 -40.53 9.20
CA ASP A 52 69.39 -41.26 8.67
C ASP A 52 70.33 -40.31 7.91
N SER A 53 71.44 -39.94 8.56
CA SER A 53 72.42 -38.96 8.05
C SER A 53 73.25 -39.46 6.87
N GLN A 54 73.21 -40.76 6.53
CA GLN A 54 73.78 -41.28 5.29
C GLN A 54 72.80 -41.22 4.11
N ARG A 55 71.49 -41.27 4.36
CA ARG A 55 70.46 -41.10 3.31
C ARG A 55 70.15 -39.63 3.02
N PHE A 56 70.16 -38.79 4.05
CA PHE A 56 69.88 -37.37 3.94
C PHE A 56 71.07 -36.55 4.49
N PRO A 57 72.08 -36.24 3.65
CA PRO A 57 73.29 -35.56 4.10
C PRO A 57 72.96 -34.20 4.74
N ALA A 58 73.41 -33.99 5.98
CA ALA A 58 73.06 -32.79 6.76
C ALA A 58 73.51 -31.46 6.11
N GLN A 59 74.44 -31.49 5.16
CA GLN A 59 74.87 -30.33 4.37
C GLN A 59 73.91 -30.06 3.20
N VAL A 60 73.43 -31.10 2.51
CA VAL A 60 72.41 -30.99 1.46
C VAL A 60 71.06 -30.61 2.07
N LEU A 61 70.66 -31.24 3.17
CA LEU A 61 69.46 -30.82 3.92
C LEU A 61 69.57 -29.39 4.45
N ARG A 62 70.77 -28.89 4.78
CA ARG A 62 70.95 -27.50 5.18
C ARG A 62 70.82 -26.55 3.99
N ALA A 63 71.47 -26.83 2.86
CA ALA A 63 71.36 -26.02 1.65
C ALA A 63 69.93 -26.06 1.05
N VAL A 64 69.29 -27.22 1.03
CA VAL A 64 67.87 -27.37 0.66
C VAL A 64 66.98 -26.66 1.67
N ARG A 65 67.22 -26.76 2.98
CA ARG A 65 66.46 -25.99 3.98
C ARG A 65 66.66 -24.49 3.82
N GLU A 66 67.86 -24.00 3.52
CA GLU A 66 68.15 -22.57 3.34
C GLU A 66 67.60 -22.05 2.00
N THR A 67 67.47 -22.88 0.96
CA THR A 67 66.79 -22.53 -0.31
C THR A 67 65.27 -22.72 -0.25
N PHE A 68 64.76 -23.67 0.53
CA PHE A 68 63.33 -23.79 0.81
C PHE A 68 62.89 -22.69 1.77
N ASP A 69 63.69 -22.35 2.79
CA ASP A 69 63.47 -21.18 3.65
C ASP A 69 63.64 -19.87 2.87
N SER A 70 64.51 -19.77 1.84
CA SER A 70 64.60 -18.57 0.99
C SER A 70 63.47 -18.48 -0.05
N GLY A 71 63.03 -19.59 -0.63
CA GLY A 71 61.83 -19.68 -1.48
C GLY A 71 60.55 -19.41 -0.69
N VAL A 72 60.44 -19.95 0.53
CA VAL A 72 59.39 -19.61 1.49
C VAL A 72 59.55 -18.17 2.00
N SER A 73 60.75 -17.60 2.08
CA SER A 73 60.94 -16.18 2.39
C SER A 73 60.49 -15.28 1.24
N ALA A 74 60.78 -15.63 -0.01
CA ALA A 74 60.33 -14.90 -1.20
C ALA A 74 58.81 -15.02 -1.37
N ALA A 75 58.26 -16.23 -1.20
CA ALA A 75 56.82 -16.45 -1.15
C ALA A 75 56.17 -15.70 0.02
N ARG A 76 56.81 -15.60 1.19
CA ARG A 76 56.37 -14.78 2.32
C ARG A 76 56.55 -13.27 2.11
N VAL A 77 57.47 -12.83 1.25
CA VAL A 77 57.57 -11.43 0.82
C VAL A 77 56.39 -11.12 -0.09
N ILE A 78 56.15 -11.93 -1.12
CA ILE A 78 55.01 -11.77 -2.05
C ILE A 78 53.67 -11.90 -1.30
N ASP A 79 53.55 -12.84 -0.35
CA ASP A 79 52.38 -13.01 0.51
C ASP A 79 52.26 -11.92 1.59
N ALA A 80 53.36 -11.32 2.05
CA ALA A 80 53.30 -10.15 2.93
C ALA A 80 52.99 -8.86 2.15
N GLU A 81 53.40 -8.75 0.89
CA GLU A 81 53.13 -7.63 0.00
C GLU A 81 51.70 -7.69 -0.53
N SER A 82 51.19 -8.87 -0.90
CA SER A 82 49.79 -9.05 -1.26
C SER A 82 48.87 -8.85 -0.05
N ARG A 83 49.22 -9.40 1.13
CA ARG A 83 48.49 -9.08 2.37
C ARG A 83 48.62 -7.62 2.79
N ALA A 84 49.73 -6.94 2.49
CA ALA A 84 49.86 -5.49 2.70
C ALA A 84 49.02 -4.69 1.69
N ALA A 85 48.90 -5.13 0.44
CA ALA A 85 48.05 -4.50 -0.58
C ALA A 85 46.56 -4.70 -0.27
N VAL A 86 46.18 -5.90 0.19
CA VAL A 86 44.83 -6.18 0.74
C VAL A 86 44.59 -5.33 1.98
N ALA A 87 45.51 -5.29 2.94
CA ALA A 87 45.37 -4.43 4.12
C ALA A 87 45.32 -2.92 3.77
N GLU A 88 46.00 -2.44 2.73
CA GLU A 88 45.87 -1.06 2.24
C GLU A 88 44.54 -0.79 1.54
N TYR A 89 43.98 -1.80 0.87
CA TYR A 89 42.64 -1.75 0.27
C TYR A 89 41.55 -1.78 1.36
N ASP A 90 41.67 -2.66 2.33
CA ASP A 90 40.78 -2.75 3.50
C ASP A 90 40.85 -1.48 4.35
N LEU A 91 42.05 -0.87 4.51
CA LEU A 91 42.21 0.42 5.19
C LEU A 91 41.60 1.57 4.36
N ARG A 92 41.55 1.46 3.02
CA ARG A 92 40.82 2.40 2.16
C ARG A 92 39.31 2.24 2.31
N ILE A 93 38.79 1.01 2.24
CA ILE A 93 37.37 0.69 2.50
C ILE A 93 36.98 1.17 3.90
N ALA A 94 37.72 0.81 4.95
CA ALA A 94 37.44 1.23 6.32
C ALA A 94 37.47 2.75 6.50
N ARG A 95 38.26 3.50 5.72
CA ARG A 95 38.21 4.98 5.69
C ARG A 95 36.97 5.51 4.99
N ASP A 96 36.60 4.93 3.87
CA ASP A 96 35.40 5.32 3.11
C ASP A 96 34.12 4.98 3.90
N ASP A 97 34.12 3.85 4.61
CA ASP A 97 33.05 3.45 5.53
C ASP A 97 33.02 4.31 6.79
N LEU A 98 34.16 4.65 7.41
CA LEU A 98 34.20 5.64 8.50
C LEU A 98 33.63 7.00 8.04
N ALA A 99 33.91 7.41 6.79
CA ALA A 99 33.34 8.63 6.20
C ALA A 99 31.84 8.51 5.86
N ARG A 100 31.34 7.31 5.53
CA ARG A 100 29.90 7.01 5.37
C ARG A 100 29.18 7.01 6.71
N HIS A 101 29.69 6.31 7.72
CA HIS A 101 29.16 6.30 9.09
C HIS A 101 29.17 7.70 9.71
N GLY A 102 30.20 8.54 9.44
CA GLY A 102 30.20 9.94 9.85
C GLY A 102 29.08 10.78 9.20
N LYS A 103 28.75 10.52 7.92
CA LYS A 103 27.61 11.15 7.23
C LYS A 103 26.26 10.61 7.72
N GLN A 104 26.15 9.31 7.98
CA GLN A 104 24.95 8.69 8.54
C GLN A 104 24.68 9.15 9.97
N SER A 105 25.70 9.19 10.83
CA SER A 105 25.60 9.69 12.21
C SER A 105 25.21 11.18 12.25
N SER A 106 25.76 12.01 11.37
CA SER A 106 25.33 13.42 11.25
C SER A 106 23.93 13.59 10.64
N SER A 107 23.47 12.66 9.80
CA SER A 107 22.08 12.61 9.32
C SER A 107 21.10 12.15 10.40
N ALA A 108 21.47 11.14 11.20
CA ALA A 108 20.67 10.62 12.31
C ALA A 108 20.59 11.64 13.46
N LEU A 109 21.66 12.38 13.73
CA LEU A 109 21.64 13.52 14.65
C LEU A 109 20.68 14.62 14.19
N ARG A 110 20.64 14.96 12.89
CA ARG A 110 19.65 15.91 12.36
C ARG A 110 18.23 15.39 12.49
N ALA A 111 17.97 14.14 12.10
CA ALA A 111 16.66 13.51 12.24
C ALA A 111 16.19 13.43 13.71
N ARG A 112 17.14 13.26 14.65
CA ARG A 112 16.89 13.36 16.09
C ARG A 112 16.57 14.80 16.50
N ASP A 113 17.36 15.79 16.08
CA ASP A 113 17.13 17.21 16.41
C ASP A 113 15.78 17.69 15.85
N ASP A 114 15.39 17.25 14.65
CA ASP A 114 14.07 17.49 14.05
C ASP A 114 12.95 16.81 14.87
N ALA A 115 13.16 15.57 15.33
CA ALA A 115 12.20 14.84 16.17
C ALA A 115 12.05 15.44 17.57
N ASP A 116 13.14 15.82 18.25
CA ASP A 116 13.10 16.57 19.51
C ASP A 116 12.48 17.97 19.30
N GLY A 117 12.64 18.57 18.12
CA GLY A 117 11.94 19.79 17.70
C GLY A 117 10.42 19.61 17.62
N THR A 118 9.93 18.52 16.99
CA THR A 118 8.50 18.19 16.99
C THR A 118 7.98 17.86 18.39
N ARG A 119 8.78 17.20 19.23
CA ARG A 119 8.44 16.91 20.63
C ARG A 119 8.31 18.18 21.46
N ALA A 120 9.24 19.12 21.31
CA ALA A 120 9.19 20.42 21.99
C ALA A 120 8.03 21.30 21.51
N ALA A 121 7.59 21.17 20.25
CA ALA A 121 6.40 21.84 19.74
C ALA A 121 5.11 21.26 20.34
N MET A 122 5.01 19.94 20.49
CA MET A 122 3.87 19.28 21.13
C MET A 122 3.82 19.52 22.64
N ASP A 123 4.96 19.43 23.34
CA ASP A 123 5.10 19.77 24.77
C ASP A 123 4.76 21.25 25.06
N ALA A 124 4.79 22.13 24.04
CA ALA A 124 4.44 23.55 24.17
C ALA A 124 2.94 23.86 24.06
N ASP A 125 2.15 23.04 23.34
CA ASP A 125 0.69 23.20 23.27
C ASP A 125 0.00 22.72 24.56
N ASP A 126 0.58 21.75 25.27
CA ASP A 126 0.10 21.29 26.60
C ASP A 126 0.32 22.33 27.73
N ALA A 127 1.05 23.42 27.46
CA ALA A 127 1.36 24.46 28.46
C ALA A 127 0.15 25.29 28.93
N PHE A 128 -1.04 25.11 28.33
CA PHE A 128 -2.30 25.77 28.69
C PHE A 128 -3.39 24.79 29.21
N GLY A 129 -3.01 23.67 29.84
CA GLY A 129 -3.96 22.63 30.29
C GLY A 129 -4.00 22.25 31.79
N ALA A 130 -3.18 22.87 32.66
CA ALA A 130 -2.99 22.37 34.03
C ALA A 130 -4.14 22.71 35.02
N VAL A 131 -5.15 21.83 35.12
CA VAL A 131 -6.11 21.80 36.25
C VAL A 131 -5.46 21.03 37.43
N PRO A 132 -5.56 21.48 38.70
CA PRO A 132 -4.74 20.92 39.77
C PRO A 132 -5.14 19.47 40.16
N ARG A 133 -4.13 18.57 40.21
CA ARG A 133 -4.24 17.33 40.98
C ARG A 133 -4.28 17.67 42.47
N ALA A 134 -5.33 17.25 43.16
CA ALA A 134 -5.38 17.22 44.61
C ALA A 134 -4.85 15.87 45.09
N ASP A 135 -3.81 15.88 45.95
CA ASP A 135 -3.23 14.67 46.52
C ASP A 135 -4.22 13.95 47.45
N ALA A 136 -4.25 12.63 47.36
CA ALA A 136 -4.97 11.79 48.30
C ALA A 136 -4.09 11.47 49.52
N SER A 137 -4.46 12.00 50.68
CA SER A 137 -4.11 11.37 51.96
C SER A 137 -5.32 10.60 52.47
N MET A 138 -5.17 9.28 52.65
CA MET A 138 -6.12 8.51 53.44
C MET A 138 -6.22 9.08 54.86
N ASP A 139 -7.44 9.18 55.38
CA ASP A 139 -7.69 8.75 56.75
C ASP A 139 -9.13 8.21 56.88
N ALA A 140 -9.28 7.12 57.62
CA ALA A 140 -10.51 6.35 57.68
C ALA A 140 -11.43 6.82 58.81
N SER A 141 -12.76 6.79 58.59
CA SER A 141 -13.76 6.47 59.64
C SER A 141 -15.17 6.28 59.09
N THR A 142 -15.61 5.01 59.09
CA THR A 142 -17.00 4.52 59.31
C THR A 142 -18.20 5.47 59.15
N SER A 143 -19.07 5.14 58.19
CA SER A 143 -20.53 5.24 58.34
C SER A 143 -21.22 4.18 57.48
N THR A 144 -22.15 3.42 58.06
CA THR A 144 -22.72 2.20 57.48
C THR A 144 -23.88 2.47 56.51
N GLN A 145 -23.81 1.91 55.29
CA GLN A 145 -24.97 1.53 54.50
C GLN A 145 -24.66 0.25 53.69
N ALA A 146 -25.64 -0.63 53.57
CA ALA A 146 -25.42 -2.02 53.16
C ALA A 146 -25.01 -2.16 51.68
N HIS A 147 -24.00 -3.01 51.44
CA HIS A 147 -23.68 -3.53 50.11
C HIS A 147 -24.89 -4.28 49.55
N VAL A 148 -25.27 -3.99 48.30
CA VAL A 148 -26.26 -4.80 47.56
C VAL A 148 -25.62 -5.19 46.25
N ASP A 149 -25.02 -6.38 46.25
CA ASP A 149 -24.11 -6.86 45.21
C ASP A 149 -24.71 -6.71 43.81
N THR A 150 -23.94 -6.04 42.95
CA THR A 150 -24.28 -5.72 41.56
C THR A 150 -24.57 -6.96 40.73
N ASP A 151 -23.85 -8.04 41.01
CA ASP A 151 -23.82 -9.25 40.21
C ASP A 151 -25.17 -9.97 40.30
N THR A 152 -25.80 -9.98 41.48
CA THR A 152 -27.16 -10.52 41.69
C THR A 152 -28.25 -9.84 40.86
N LYS A 153 -28.03 -8.58 40.46
CA LYS A 153 -28.96 -7.81 39.62
C LYS A 153 -28.69 -8.02 38.12
N LEU A 154 -27.43 -8.25 37.75
CA LEU A 154 -27.01 -8.60 36.40
C LEU A 154 -27.51 -9.99 36.00
N ASP A 155 -27.36 -10.99 36.88
CA ASP A 155 -27.89 -12.35 36.70
C ASP A 155 -29.39 -12.35 36.41
N ALA A 156 -30.16 -11.62 37.24
CA ALA A 156 -31.62 -11.52 37.08
C ALA A 156 -32.03 -10.83 35.77
N ALA A 157 -31.31 -9.78 35.37
CA ALA A 157 -31.56 -9.07 34.10
C ALA A 157 -31.23 -9.95 32.88
N CYS A 158 -30.13 -10.70 32.94
CA CYS A 158 -29.70 -11.58 31.86
C CYS A 158 -30.64 -12.78 31.69
N TYR A 159 -31.12 -13.36 32.81
CA TYR A 159 -32.13 -14.43 32.81
C TYR A 159 -33.46 -13.97 32.18
N GLU A 160 -33.96 -12.78 32.51
CA GLU A 160 -35.17 -12.20 31.89
C GLU A 160 -34.97 -11.97 30.38
N PHE A 161 -33.81 -11.46 29.98
CA PHE A 161 -33.46 -11.20 28.57
C PHE A 161 -33.45 -12.48 27.73
N LEU A 162 -32.73 -13.51 28.19
CA LEU A 162 -32.63 -14.81 27.51
C LEU A 162 -33.99 -15.51 27.44
N SER A 163 -34.78 -15.43 28.51
CA SER A 163 -36.13 -16.01 28.57
C SER A 163 -37.09 -15.35 27.57
N ARG A 164 -37.07 -14.02 27.44
CA ARG A 164 -37.93 -13.27 26.51
C ARG A 164 -37.52 -13.42 25.03
N ARG A 165 -36.22 -13.62 24.75
CA ARG A 165 -35.73 -13.90 23.39
C ARG A 165 -35.90 -15.37 22.95
N GLY A 166 -36.39 -16.25 23.83
CA GLY A 166 -36.70 -17.64 23.50
C GLY A 166 -35.55 -18.64 23.69
N PHE A 167 -34.40 -18.20 24.19
CA PHE A 167 -33.21 -19.04 24.44
C PHE A 167 -33.35 -19.85 25.74
N ARG A 168 -34.42 -20.64 25.84
CA ARG A 168 -34.85 -21.33 27.08
C ARG A 168 -33.80 -22.27 27.67
N ALA A 169 -32.99 -22.94 26.85
CA ALA A 169 -31.96 -23.85 27.33
C ALA A 169 -30.82 -23.10 28.07
N ALA A 170 -30.39 -21.96 27.56
CA ALA A 170 -29.36 -21.13 28.19
C ALA A 170 -29.88 -20.43 29.46
N ALA A 171 -31.13 -19.96 29.45
CA ALA A 171 -31.78 -19.42 30.63
C ALA A 171 -31.92 -20.47 31.75
N LEU A 172 -32.28 -21.71 31.41
CA LEU A 172 -32.36 -22.81 32.38
C LEU A 172 -30.98 -23.21 32.94
N ALA A 173 -29.93 -23.24 32.11
CA ALA A 173 -28.57 -23.48 32.59
C ALA A 173 -28.12 -22.40 33.61
N MET A 174 -28.34 -21.12 33.31
CA MET A 174 -28.10 -20.03 34.28
C MET A 174 -28.94 -20.16 35.56
N ARG A 175 -30.15 -20.72 35.48
CA ARG A 175 -31.02 -20.93 36.66
C ARG A 175 -30.49 -22.00 37.60
N ASP A 176 -29.85 -23.03 37.05
CA ASP A 176 -29.29 -24.13 37.83
C ASP A 176 -27.89 -23.78 38.38
N GLU A 177 -27.21 -22.77 37.81
CA GLU A 177 -25.90 -22.27 38.26
C GLU A 177 -25.98 -21.05 39.21
N SER A 178 -27.02 -20.20 39.12
CA SER A 178 -27.18 -19.01 39.97
C SER A 178 -28.25 -19.20 41.06
N PRO A 179 -27.89 -19.13 42.36
CA PRO A 179 -28.84 -19.32 43.46
C PRO A 179 -29.90 -18.21 43.55
N THR A 180 -29.68 -17.07 42.89
CA THR A 180 -30.63 -15.94 42.89
C THR A 180 -31.72 -16.12 41.83
N ALA A 181 -31.37 -16.61 40.64
CA ALA A 181 -32.32 -16.85 39.55
C ALA A 181 -33.37 -17.92 39.90
N ALA A 182 -33.00 -18.90 40.73
CA ALA A 182 -33.91 -19.92 41.26
C ALA A 182 -35.03 -19.38 42.19
N THR A 183 -34.93 -18.14 42.68
CA THR A 183 -35.92 -17.55 43.63
C THR A 183 -37.04 -16.75 42.96
N LEU A 184 -36.97 -16.52 41.64
CA LEU A 184 -37.99 -15.80 40.88
C LEU A 184 -39.12 -16.75 40.46
N ASP A 185 -40.08 -16.94 41.36
CA ASP A 185 -41.18 -17.91 41.25
C ASP A 185 -42.16 -17.60 40.09
N GLU A 186 -42.46 -18.61 39.27
CA GLU A 186 -43.28 -18.50 38.04
C GLU A 186 -44.74 -18.08 38.30
N GLN A 187 -45.21 -18.16 39.55
CA GLN A 187 -46.60 -17.88 39.91
C GLN A 187 -47.01 -16.40 39.75
N SER A 188 -46.05 -15.48 39.59
CA SER A 188 -46.32 -14.03 39.47
C SER A 188 -46.95 -13.61 38.12
N PHE A 189 -46.88 -14.44 37.08
CA PHE A 189 -47.40 -14.11 35.74
C PHE A 189 -48.87 -14.50 35.51
N GLY A 190 -49.57 -15.04 36.53
CA GLY A 190 -50.82 -15.77 36.34
C GLY A 190 -52.05 -15.28 37.12
N LYS A 191 -52.41 -13.98 37.08
CA LYS A 191 -53.82 -13.49 37.22
C LYS A 191 -53.98 -11.95 37.12
N SER A 192 -54.80 -11.52 36.16
CA SER A 192 -55.76 -10.37 36.11
C SER A 192 -55.36 -8.97 36.66
N PRO A 193 -55.72 -7.85 35.97
CA PRO A 193 -55.07 -6.56 36.19
C PRO A 193 -55.76 -5.64 37.20
N GLN A 194 -55.00 -5.01 38.12
CA GLN A 194 -55.36 -3.69 38.69
C GLN A 194 -54.22 -2.93 39.40
N ALA A 195 -54.07 -1.66 39.03
CA ALA A 195 -53.84 -0.49 39.90
C ALA A 195 -52.52 -0.22 40.68
N SER A 196 -51.46 -1.04 40.71
CA SER A 196 -50.22 -0.69 41.46
C SER A 196 -49.01 -0.20 40.63
N SER A 197 -48.93 -0.51 39.34
CA SER A 197 -47.67 -0.50 38.56
C SER A 197 -47.24 0.84 37.93
N VAL A 198 -47.63 1.99 38.48
CA VAL A 198 -47.15 3.31 38.01
C VAL A 198 -45.86 3.73 38.73
N GLY A 199 -45.77 3.51 40.05
CA GLY A 199 -44.59 3.87 40.85
C GLY A 199 -43.35 3.06 40.47
N GLU A 200 -43.50 1.73 40.39
CA GLU A 200 -42.41 0.80 40.08
C GLU A 200 -41.91 0.96 38.64
N ARG A 201 -42.80 1.16 37.65
CA ARG A 201 -42.39 1.47 36.27
C ARG A 201 -41.70 2.83 36.16
N ALA A 202 -42.08 3.82 36.98
CA ALA A 202 -41.41 5.12 37.02
C ALA A 202 -40.07 5.07 37.79
N ALA A 203 -39.87 4.11 38.69
CA ALA A 203 -38.58 3.83 39.31
C ALA A 203 -37.66 3.09 38.32
N LEU A 204 -38.17 2.05 37.65
CA LEU A 204 -37.46 1.30 36.61
C LEU A 204 -37.09 2.18 35.41
N ARG A 205 -37.98 3.06 34.91
CA ARG A 205 -37.61 4.08 33.91
C ARG A 205 -36.49 4.99 34.43
N ARG A 206 -36.61 5.56 35.62
CA ARG A 206 -35.55 6.39 36.21
C ARG A 206 -34.27 5.64 36.56
N MET A 207 -34.25 4.30 36.52
CA MET A 207 -33.04 3.49 36.60
C MET A 207 -32.49 3.17 35.21
N TYR A 208 -33.35 2.87 34.23
CA TYR A 208 -32.99 2.69 32.82
C TYR A 208 -32.44 3.97 32.21
N ASP A 209 -33.08 5.11 32.42
CA ASP A 209 -32.64 6.43 31.95
C ASP A 209 -31.32 6.83 32.62
N ARG A 210 -31.10 6.46 33.90
CA ARG A 210 -29.80 6.67 34.58
C ARG A 210 -28.73 5.68 34.11
N ALA A 211 -29.08 4.43 33.80
CA ALA A 211 -28.17 3.47 33.21
C ALA A 211 -27.75 3.90 31.81
N ARG A 212 -28.69 4.35 30.98
CA ARG A 212 -28.43 4.87 29.63
C ARG A 212 -27.64 6.19 29.64
N VAL A 213 -27.90 7.09 30.60
CA VAL A 213 -27.05 8.28 30.77
C VAL A 213 -25.66 7.89 31.28
N ALA A 214 -25.56 6.93 32.20
CA ALA A 214 -24.27 6.39 32.64
C ALA A 214 -23.50 5.72 31.50
N GLU A 215 -24.18 4.98 30.63
CA GLU A 215 -23.66 4.32 29.42
C GLU A 215 -23.23 5.33 28.37
N HIS A 216 -23.98 6.41 28.12
CA HIS A 216 -23.53 7.53 27.28
C HIS A 216 -22.32 8.26 27.88
N THR A 217 -22.27 8.46 29.21
CA THR A 217 -21.09 9.07 29.85
C THR A 217 -19.91 8.12 29.91
N ALA A 218 -20.14 6.80 29.98
CA ALA A 218 -19.11 5.78 29.91
C ALA A 218 -18.54 5.71 28.48
N ALA A 219 -19.38 5.64 27.46
CA ALA A 219 -18.98 5.70 26.05
C ALA A 219 -18.27 7.02 25.69
N ALA A 220 -18.69 8.15 26.25
CA ALA A 220 -17.98 9.42 26.09
C ALA A 220 -16.61 9.41 26.80
N LEU A 221 -16.53 8.87 28.02
CA LEU A 221 -15.26 8.68 28.74
C LEU A 221 -14.38 7.60 28.12
N GLU A 222 -14.93 6.61 27.43
CA GLU A 222 -14.23 5.59 26.64
C GLU A 222 -13.77 6.16 25.30
N SER A 223 -14.48 7.12 24.70
CA SER A 223 -14.01 7.88 23.54
C SER A 223 -12.90 8.87 23.91
N GLU A 224 -13.02 9.58 25.03
CA GLU A 224 -11.95 10.42 25.58
C GLU A 224 -10.75 9.58 26.01
N ARG A 225 -10.96 8.41 26.65
CA ARG A 225 -9.88 7.46 26.95
C ARG A 225 -9.28 6.91 25.67
N ALA A 226 -10.04 6.47 24.67
CA ALA A 226 -9.49 5.98 23.41
C ALA A 226 -8.68 7.08 22.68
N ARG A 227 -9.06 8.36 22.78
CA ARG A 227 -8.25 9.48 22.28
C ARG A 227 -7.00 9.74 23.13
N SER A 228 -7.11 9.67 24.46
CA SER A 228 -5.98 9.77 25.38
C SER A 228 -5.00 8.60 25.21
N ASP A 229 -5.50 7.38 25.01
CA ASP A 229 -4.76 6.13 24.82
C ASP A 229 -4.16 6.10 23.41
N ALA A 230 -4.81 6.71 22.40
CA ALA A 230 -4.24 6.90 21.08
C ALA A 230 -3.10 7.94 21.10
N ALA A 231 -3.29 9.07 21.78
CA ALA A 231 -2.24 10.08 22.00
C ALA A 231 -1.09 9.54 22.86
N GLU A 232 -1.38 8.77 23.91
CA GLU A 232 -0.37 8.08 24.72
C GLU A 232 0.32 6.98 23.92
N SER A 233 -0.39 6.24 23.05
CA SER A 233 0.23 5.30 22.10
C SER A 233 1.09 5.98 21.03
N GLU A 234 0.74 7.20 20.62
CA GLU A 234 1.55 8.04 19.74
C GLU A 234 2.78 8.58 20.45
N LEU A 235 2.65 9.05 21.69
CA LEU A 235 3.78 9.42 22.54
C LEU A 235 4.68 8.22 22.87
N VAL A 236 4.12 7.03 23.06
CA VAL A 236 4.87 5.78 23.26
C VAL A 236 5.55 5.36 21.95
N ARG A 237 4.91 5.49 20.79
CA ARG A 237 5.55 5.26 19.47
C ARG A 237 6.64 6.30 19.18
N ALA A 238 6.44 7.57 19.51
CA ALA A 238 7.43 8.62 19.36
C ALA A 238 8.62 8.42 20.32
N ARG A 239 8.37 8.08 21.59
CA ARG A 239 9.40 7.69 22.55
C ARG A 239 10.14 6.43 22.12
N ALA A 240 9.45 5.40 21.66
CA ALA A 240 10.08 4.20 21.10
C ALA A 240 10.93 4.53 19.87
N ARG A 241 10.51 5.46 19.01
CA ARG A 241 11.29 5.92 17.85
C ARG A 241 12.51 6.76 18.26
N VAL A 242 12.40 7.60 19.28
CA VAL A 242 13.54 8.35 19.85
C VAL A 242 14.51 7.39 20.53
N ASP A 243 14.04 6.49 21.39
CA ASP A 243 14.83 5.42 22.00
C ASP A 243 15.53 4.56 20.95
N GLU A 244 14.86 4.24 19.84
CA GLU A 244 15.43 3.46 18.74
C GLU A 244 16.50 4.26 17.99
N LEU A 245 16.26 5.55 17.71
CA LEU A 245 17.27 6.45 17.15
C LEU A 245 18.44 6.68 18.13
N GLU A 246 18.22 6.65 19.45
CA GLU A 246 19.29 6.71 20.45
C GLU A 246 20.08 5.40 20.50
N ARG A 247 19.43 4.23 20.36
CA ARG A 247 20.12 2.94 20.18
C ARG A 247 20.90 2.92 18.88
N GLU A 248 20.31 3.36 17.77
CA GLU A 248 20.96 3.46 16.46
C GLU A 248 22.17 4.43 16.52
N ILE A 249 22.07 5.55 17.24
CA ILE A 249 23.19 6.47 17.46
C ILE A 249 24.27 5.87 18.38
N THR A 250 23.93 5.06 19.38
CA THR A 250 24.93 4.39 20.23
C THR A 250 25.58 3.21 19.52
N THR A 251 24.84 2.37 18.80
CA THR A 251 25.42 1.31 17.96
C THR A 251 26.31 1.90 16.87
N LEU A 252 25.87 2.95 16.14
CA LEU A 252 26.71 3.62 15.16
C LEU A 252 27.97 4.27 15.78
N ARG A 253 27.93 4.70 17.05
CA ARG A 253 29.13 5.18 17.77
C ARG A 253 30.07 4.05 18.17
N ASP A 254 29.54 2.92 18.63
CA ASP A 254 30.32 1.75 19.02
C ASP A 254 30.90 1.04 17.77
N GLU A 255 30.16 1.01 16.67
CA GLU A 255 30.62 0.62 15.33
C GLU A 255 31.70 1.58 14.83
N HIS A 256 31.50 2.91 14.90
CA HIS A 256 32.55 3.87 14.54
C HIS A 256 33.80 3.74 15.43
N ALA A 257 33.65 3.46 16.73
CA ALA A 257 34.77 3.23 17.64
C ALA A 257 35.51 1.92 17.31
N THR A 258 34.79 0.83 17.07
CA THR A 258 35.39 -0.47 16.69
C THR A 258 36.01 -0.44 15.30
N VAL A 259 35.41 0.24 14.31
CA VAL A 259 36.02 0.49 12.99
C VAL A 259 37.27 1.37 13.12
N SER A 260 37.25 2.41 13.97
CA SER A 260 38.44 3.24 14.26
C SER A 260 39.56 2.43 14.92
N ASP A 261 39.25 1.59 15.91
CA ASP A 261 40.23 0.72 16.57
C ASP A 261 40.75 -0.36 15.62
N ASN A 262 39.90 -0.90 14.74
CA ASN A 262 40.31 -1.87 13.72
C ASN A 262 41.19 -1.20 12.65
N LEU A 263 40.88 0.03 12.24
CA LEU A 263 41.74 0.83 11.36
C LEU A 263 43.11 1.10 12.02
N ALA A 264 43.14 1.40 13.32
CA ALA A 264 44.38 1.57 14.07
C ALA A 264 45.20 0.26 14.15
N LYS A 265 44.55 -0.90 14.37
CA LYS A 265 45.18 -2.23 14.35
C LYS A 265 45.72 -2.58 12.96
N ILE A 266 44.89 -2.48 11.91
CA ILE A 266 45.27 -2.74 10.52
C ILE A 266 46.45 -1.84 10.10
N ASN A 267 46.45 -0.56 10.50
CA ASN A 267 47.56 0.34 10.22
C ASN A 267 48.85 -0.05 11.00
N ALA A 268 48.73 -0.51 12.25
CA ALA A 268 49.88 -1.03 13.00
C ALA A 268 50.42 -2.34 12.40
N GLU A 269 49.54 -3.26 12.01
CA GLU A 269 49.86 -4.51 11.33
C GLU A 269 50.48 -4.26 9.95
N LEU A 270 49.97 -3.31 9.16
CA LEU A 270 50.56 -2.90 7.89
C LEU A 270 52.00 -2.41 8.06
N ASN A 271 52.27 -1.60 9.10
CA ASN A 271 53.62 -1.13 9.40
C ASN A 271 54.55 -2.27 9.89
N LEU A 272 54.01 -3.22 10.66
CA LEU A 272 54.73 -4.44 11.06
C LEU A 272 55.03 -5.34 9.84
N MET A 273 54.07 -5.48 8.92
CA MET A 273 54.21 -6.27 7.70
C MET A 273 55.25 -5.64 6.75
N LYS A 274 55.21 -4.33 6.52
CA LYS A 274 56.22 -3.59 5.72
C LYS A 274 57.63 -3.72 6.30
N THR A 275 57.78 -3.55 7.62
CA THR A 275 59.08 -3.75 8.28
C THR A 275 59.54 -5.21 8.19
N SER A 276 58.63 -6.17 8.35
CA SER A 276 58.95 -7.60 8.21
C SER A 276 59.35 -7.97 6.78
N SER A 277 58.65 -7.49 5.75
CA SER A 277 58.95 -7.74 4.33
C SER A 277 60.36 -7.24 4.01
N SER A 278 60.70 -6.01 4.39
CA SER A 278 62.06 -5.46 4.21
C SER A 278 63.16 -6.27 4.92
N SER A 279 62.81 -7.06 5.95
CA SER A 279 63.75 -7.96 6.64
C SER A 279 63.89 -9.33 5.97
N TRP A 280 62.86 -9.78 5.25
CA TRP A 280 62.84 -11.02 4.49
C TRP A 280 63.46 -10.83 3.10
N GLU A 281 63.17 -9.70 2.45
CA GLU A 281 63.80 -9.27 1.19
C GLU A 281 65.34 -9.19 1.34
N LYS A 282 65.84 -8.55 2.41
CA LYS A 282 67.28 -8.53 2.74
C LYS A 282 67.88 -9.93 2.95
N ARG A 283 67.11 -10.88 3.50
CA ARG A 283 67.54 -12.26 3.70
C ARG A 283 67.51 -13.08 2.41
N ALA A 284 66.50 -12.88 1.57
CA ALA A 284 66.42 -13.48 0.24
C ALA A 284 67.60 -13.03 -0.64
N ASN A 285 67.88 -11.72 -0.69
CA ASN A 285 68.99 -11.14 -1.44
C ASN A 285 70.37 -11.63 -0.95
N ALA A 286 70.54 -11.80 0.37
CA ALA A 286 71.76 -12.42 0.91
C ALA A 286 71.90 -13.89 0.48
N ALA A 287 70.82 -14.68 0.57
CA ALA A 287 70.82 -16.09 0.19
C ALA A 287 71.07 -16.31 -1.32
N THR A 288 70.48 -15.50 -2.20
CA THR A 288 70.77 -15.56 -3.65
C THR A 288 72.21 -15.16 -3.95
N SER A 289 72.79 -14.20 -3.22
CA SER A 289 74.20 -13.84 -3.39
C SER A 289 75.15 -14.99 -3.00
N GLU A 290 74.83 -15.75 -1.95
CA GLU A 290 75.62 -16.92 -1.55
C GLU A 290 75.37 -18.14 -2.46
N MET A 291 74.14 -18.37 -2.91
CA MET A 291 73.83 -19.41 -3.90
C MET A 291 74.55 -19.15 -5.23
N THR A 292 74.60 -17.89 -5.69
CA THR A 292 75.39 -17.52 -6.89
C THR A 292 76.87 -17.81 -6.69
N ARG A 293 77.41 -17.53 -5.48
CA ARG A 293 78.80 -17.84 -5.11
C ARG A 293 79.09 -19.35 -5.02
N LEU A 294 78.12 -20.16 -4.60
CA LEU A 294 78.26 -21.62 -4.47
C LEU A 294 78.01 -22.35 -5.81
N LEU A 295 77.07 -21.89 -6.64
CA LEU A 295 76.91 -22.37 -8.02
C LEU A 295 78.14 -22.04 -8.87
N SER A 296 78.77 -20.88 -8.66
CA SER A 296 80.06 -20.53 -9.29
C SER A 296 81.23 -21.41 -8.83
N ARG A 297 81.08 -22.14 -7.70
CA ARG A 297 82.05 -23.16 -7.26
C ARG A 297 81.73 -24.54 -7.83
N LEU A 298 80.46 -24.97 -7.78
CA LEU A 298 80.01 -26.25 -8.32
C LEU A 298 80.19 -26.33 -9.85
N GLY A 299 79.89 -25.24 -10.57
CA GLY A 299 80.12 -25.15 -12.03
C GLY A 299 81.60 -25.14 -12.43
N ALA A 300 82.53 -24.96 -11.49
CA ALA A 300 83.98 -25.10 -11.74
C ALA A 300 84.49 -26.53 -11.49
N GLU A 301 83.66 -27.43 -10.94
CA GLU A 301 84.01 -28.83 -10.62
C GLU A 301 83.21 -29.85 -11.47
N THR A 302 82.35 -29.41 -12.38
CA THR A 302 81.46 -30.29 -13.19
C THR A 302 81.52 -30.06 -14.71
N ASP A 303 82.69 -29.74 -15.28
CA ASP A 303 82.97 -29.87 -16.73
C ASP A 303 83.19 -31.35 -17.14
N ALA A 304 82.31 -32.25 -16.66
CA ALA A 304 82.34 -33.68 -16.95
C ALA A 304 80.92 -34.25 -17.05
N GLU A 305 80.42 -34.31 -18.28
CA GLU A 305 79.32 -35.13 -18.80
C GLU A 305 78.02 -35.27 -17.96
N VAL A 306 76.90 -34.73 -18.48
CA VAL A 306 75.73 -35.52 -18.93
C VAL A 306 74.66 -34.58 -19.54
N THR A 307 73.94 -35.10 -20.54
CA THR A 307 72.99 -34.36 -21.40
C THR A 307 71.66 -33.99 -20.74
N ALA A 308 71.12 -32.83 -21.12
CA ALA A 308 69.81 -32.34 -20.69
C ALA A 308 68.63 -33.14 -21.29
N SER A 309 67.50 -33.12 -20.58
CA SER A 309 66.17 -33.52 -21.07
C SER A 309 65.16 -32.49 -20.58
N ASP A 310 64.59 -31.70 -21.51
CA ASP A 310 63.45 -30.82 -21.25
C ASP A 310 62.14 -31.63 -21.17
N ASP A 311 61.26 -31.30 -20.23
CA ASP A 311 59.79 -31.27 -20.43
C ASP A 311 59.07 -30.83 -19.12
N TRP A 312 58.81 -29.53 -18.92
CA TRP A 312 57.99 -29.05 -17.78
C TRP A 312 57.15 -27.77 -18.05
N THR A 313 57.04 -27.29 -19.29
CA THR A 313 56.32 -26.04 -19.62
C THR A 313 55.52 -26.09 -20.93
N SER A 314 54.23 -26.39 -20.84
CA SER A 314 53.25 -26.08 -21.90
C SER A 314 51.93 -25.59 -21.27
N ILE A 315 51.71 -24.28 -21.32
CA ILE A 315 50.53 -23.60 -20.74
C ILE A 315 49.62 -23.14 -21.88
N HIS A 316 48.59 -23.93 -22.21
CA HIS A 316 47.52 -23.54 -23.13
C HIS A 316 46.15 -24.05 -22.63
N GLY A 317 45.38 -23.17 -21.99
CA GLY A 317 43.89 -23.10 -22.04
C GLY A 317 43.01 -24.29 -21.65
N GLY A 318 43.55 -25.47 -21.36
CA GLY A 318 42.78 -26.64 -20.95
C GLY A 318 42.55 -26.69 -19.44
N ALA A 319 41.39 -27.19 -19.01
CA ALA A 319 41.16 -27.55 -17.61
C ALA A 319 42.30 -28.46 -17.11
N PRO A 320 42.77 -28.27 -15.85
CA PRO A 320 43.88 -29.06 -15.32
C PRO A 320 43.50 -30.54 -15.35
N ARG A 321 44.25 -31.34 -16.12
CA ARG A 321 44.05 -32.79 -16.19
C ARG A 321 44.33 -33.38 -14.81
N THR A 322 43.30 -33.96 -14.19
CA THR A 322 43.43 -34.66 -12.93
C THR A 322 44.32 -35.89 -13.09
N THR A 323 45.12 -36.17 -12.07
CA THR A 323 45.77 -37.48 -11.93
C THR A 323 44.77 -38.50 -11.38
N ILE A 324 45.07 -39.79 -11.51
CA ILE A 324 44.24 -40.87 -10.91
C ILE A 324 44.09 -40.66 -9.39
N GLU A 325 45.10 -40.08 -8.75
CA GLU A 325 45.14 -39.77 -7.32
C GLU A 325 44.27 -38.55 -6.95
N GLU A 326 44.21 -37.51 -7.81
CA GLU A 326 43.27 -36.39 -7.65
C GLU A 326 41.82 -36.84 -7.87
N ASP A 327 41.59 -37.73 -8.83
CA ASP A 327 40.28 -38.33 -9.15
C ASP A 327 39.66 -39.06 -7.94
N GLU A 328 40.43 -39.96 -7.30
CA GLU A 328 39.99 -40.65 -6.07
C GLU A 328 39.73 -39.67 -4.92
N THR A 329 40.53 -38.61 -4.81
CA THR A 329 40.37 -37.56 -3.80
C THR A 329 39.06 -36.77 -4.02
N ILE A 330 38.72 -36.42 -5.26
CA ILE A 330 37.47 -35.75 -5.61
C ILE A 330 36.27 -36.62 -5.23
N ASP A 331 36.29 -37.92 -5.58
CA ASP A 331 35.20 -38.83 -5.25
C ASP A 331 35.01 -39.01 -3.73
N VAL A 332 36.09 -39.06 -2.96
CA VAL A 332 36.05 -39.03 -1.48
C VAL A 332 35.43 -37.72 -0.97
N CYS A 333 35.85 -36.56 -1.49
CA CYS A 333 35.27 -35.27 -1.09
C CYS A 333 33.76 -35.19 -1.39
N LEU A 334 33.31 -35.56 -2.59
CA LEU A 334 31.89 -35.56 -2.96
C LEU A 334 31.06 -36.49 -2.07
N ASN A 335 31.60 -37.68 -1.76
CA ASN A 335 30.99 -38.62 -0.80
C ASN A 335 30.89 -38.01 0.60
N VAL A 336 31.99 -37.49 1.16
CA VAL A 336 32.02 -36.89 2.50
C VAL A 336 31.00 -35.75 2.61
N ILE A 337 31.02 -34.78 1.69
CA ILE A 337 30.10 -33.63 1.72
C ILE A 337 28.65 -34.11 1.68
N SER A 338 28.30 -35.05 0.81
CA SER A 338 26.92 -35.60 0.73
C SER A 338 26.44 -36.22 2.05
N THR A 339 27.34 -36.84 2.83
CA THR A 339 27.00 -37.42 4.15
C THR A 339 27.00 -36.40 5.30
N VAL A 340 27.60 -35.22 5.12
CA VAL A 340 27.77 -34.17 6.14
C VAL A 340 26.71 -33.07 6.00
N VAL A 341 26.31 -32.68 4.77
CA VAL A 341 25.29 -31.65 4.50
C VAL A 341 24.02 -31.87 5.34
N GLY A 342 23.48 -33.10 5.36
CA GLY A 342 22.27 -33.43 6.11
C GLY A 342 22.42 -33.41 7.64
N LYS A 343 23.66 -33.41 8.15
CA LYS A 343 23.98 -33.39 9.59
C LYS A 343 24.33 -32.00 10.11
N LEU A 344 24.65 -31.05 9.22
CA LEU A 344 24.94 -29.67 9.60
C LEU A 344 23.66 -28.83 9.77
N PRO A 345 23.64 -27.91 10.75
CA PRO A 345 22.59 -26.90 10.86
C PRO A 345 22.58 -26.00 9.63
N ALA A 346 21.41 -25.47 9.26
CA ALA A 346 21.23 -24.71 8.02
C ALA A 346 22.19 -23.52 7.87
N SER A 347 22.54 -22.84 8.96
CA SER A 347 23.50 -21.72 8.98
C SER A 347 24.93 -22.13 8.58
N ALA A 348 25.39 -23.32 8.98
CA ALA A 348 26.76 -23.78 8.73
C ALA A 348 26.96 -24.40 7.33
N ARG A 349 25.90 -24.64 6.55
CA ARG A 349 26.03 -25.30 5.23
C ARG A 349 26.70 -24.42 4.19
N LEU A 350 26.65 -23.09 4.33
CA LEU A 350 27.39 -22.17 3.46
C LEU A 350 28.91 -22.34 3.58
N GLU A 351 29.43 -22.82 4.72
CA GLU A 351 30.86 -23.13 4.91
C GLU A 351 31.36 -24.25 3.99
N LEU A 352 30.45 -25.03 3.40
CA LEU A 352 30.78 -26.07 2.42
C LEU A 352 30.98 -25.52 1.00
N LEU A 353 30.48 -24.31 0.68
CA LEU A 353 30.56 -23.73 -0.67
C LEU A 353 31.99 -23.66 -1.23
N PRO A 354 33.04 -23.25 -0.47
CA PRO A 354 34.41 -23.24 -0.99
C PRO A 354 34.93 -24.64 -1.34
N MET A 355 34.50 -25.66 -0.59
CA MET A 355 34.90 -27.05 -0.83
C MET A 355 34.17 -27.65 -2.05
N ILE A 356 32.84 -27.41 -2.16
CA ILE A 356 32.05 -27.80 -3.33
C ILE A 356 32.57 -27.10 -4.59
N SER A 357 32.89 -25.81 -4.50
CA SER A 357 33.43 -25.03 -5.63
C SER A 357 34.77 -25.58 -6.13
N ARG A 358 35.69 -25.93 -5.22
CA ARG A 358 36.98 -26.55 -5.59
C ARG A 358 36.80 -27.94 -6.20
N ALA A 359 35.95 -28.78 -5.62
CA ALA A 359 35.65 -30.10 -6.16
C ALA A 359 35.00 -30.00 -7.55
N CYS A 360 34.06 -29.08 -7.74
CA CYS A 360 33.40 -28.82 -9.03
C CYS A 360 34.40 -28.32 -10.09
N ALA A 361 35.25 -27.34 -9.75
CA ALA A 361 36.24 -26.80 -10.68
C ALA A 361 37.29 -27.84 -11.12
N ARG A 362 37.69 -28.77 -10.23
CA ARG A 362 38.61 -29.87 -10.59
C ARG A 362 37.92 -31.03 -11.31
N ALA A 363 36.63 -31.28 -11.05
CA ALA A 363 35.86 -32.32 -11.72
C ALA A 363 35.52 -32.01 -13.19
N ALA A 364 35.79 -30.80 -13.69
CA ALA A 364 35.42 -30.33 -15.03
C ALA A 364 35.93 -31.19 -16.21
N GLY A 365 36.95 -32.04 -15.99
CA GLY A 365 37.44 -33.01 -16.98
C GLY A 365 36.58 -34.27 -17.14
N ASP A 366 35.68 -34.58 -16.19
CA ASP A 366 34.83 -35.77 -16.18
C ASP A 366 33.35 -35.37 -16.06
N ALA A 367 32.57 -35.63 -17.11
CA ALA A 367 31.16 -35.26 -17.17
C ALA A 367 30.30 -35.83 -16.02
N THR A 368 30.63 -37.02 -15.51
CA THR A 368 29.86 -37.67 -14.44
C THR A 368 30.16 -37.05 -13.07
N ARG A 369 31.44 -36.81 -12.77
CA ARG A 369 31.85 -36.15 -11.52
C ARG A 369 31.47 -34.68 -11.51
N ALA A 370 31.62 -34.01 -12.65
CA ALA A 370 31.19 -32.62 -12.82
C ALA A 370 29.68 -32.46 -12.59
N ALA A 371 28.84 -33.30 -13.20
CA ALA A 371 27.41 -33.27 -12.99
C ALA A 371 27.03 -33.55 -11.52
N ARG A 372 27.75 -34.48 -10.87
CA ARG A 372 27.57 -34.76 -9.44
C ARG A 372 27.93 -33.54 -8.57
N ALA A 373 29.10 -32.95 -8.78
CA ALA A 373 29.56 -31.77 -8.04
C ALA A 373 28.67 -30.54 -8.27
N ALA A 374 28.22 -30.31 -9.51
CA ALA A 374 27.35 -29.19 -9.86
C ALA A 374 25.95 -29.29 -9.23
N ASN A 375 25.38 -30.49 -9.08
CA ASN A 375 24.09 -30.68 -8.42
C ASN A 375 24.14 -30.40 -6.91
N MET A 376 25.30 -30.57 -6.25
CA MET A 376 25.41 -30.40 -4.80
C MET A 376 25.10 -28.98 -4.32
N PHE A 377 25.37 -27.96 -5.15
CA PHE A 377 24.94 -26.58 -4.88
C PHE A 377 23.41 -26.45 -4.68
N PHE A 378 22.62 -27.25 -5.42
CA PHE A 378 21.15 -27.25 -5.37
C PHE A 378 20.59 -28.26 -4.34
N GLU A 379 21.44 -29.09 -3.74
CA GLU A 379 21.06 -30.10 -2.73
C GLU A 379 21.37 -29.66 -1.29
N MET A 380 22.21 -28.64 -1.10
CA MET A 380 22.53 -28.05 0.21
C MET A 380 21.29 -27.63 1.01
N TYR A 381 20.28 -27.09 0.32
CA TYR A 381 19.05 -26.58 0.92
C TYR A 381 17.84 -27.06 0.13
N LYS A 382 16.78 -27.47 0.85
CA LYS A 382 15.48 -27.81 0.24
C LYS A 382 14.67 -26.56 -0.13
N LYS A 383 14.90 -25.45 0.59
CA LYS A 383 14.30 -24.11 0.43
C LYS A 383 15.35 -23.07 0.88
N PRO A 384 16.21 -22.56 -0.02
CA PRO A 384 17.21 -21.55 0.31
C PRO A 384 16.60 -20.14 0.41
N ASN A 385 16.88 -19.43 1.51
CA ASN A 385 16.53 -18.01 1.62
C ASN A 385 17.37 -17.14 0.65
N GLU A 386 17.01 -15.86 0.50
CA GLU A 386 17.65 -14.97 -0.49
C GLU A 386 19.17 -14.87 -0.34
N ASP A 387 19.68 -14.68 0.89
CA ASP A 387 21.13 -14.67 1.17
C ASP A 387 21.83 -15.96 0.75
N GLN A 388 21.20 -17.11 1.03
CA GLN A 388 21.72 -18.42 0.64
C GLN A 388 21.71 -18.59 -0.88
N ARG A 389 20.66 -18.12 -1.57
CA ARG A 389 20.59 -18.17 -3.04
C ARG A 389 21.67 -17.30 -3.67
N LEU A 390 21.84 -16.07 -3.18
CA LEU A 390 22.89 -15.15 -3.63
C LEU A 390 24.30 -15.73 -3.39
N ALA A 391 24.55 -16.34 -2.22
CA ALA A 391 25.81 -17.01 -1.92
C ALA A 391 26.10 -18.21 -2.85
N ILE A 392 25.08 -19.03 -3.14
CA ILE A 392 25.20 -20.16 -4.08
C ILE A 392 25.44 -19.65 -5.52
N ALA A 393 24.70 -18.62 -5.97
CA ALA A 393 24.85 -18.03 -7.29
C ALA A 393 26.25 -17.44 -7.50
N ASN A 394 26.76 -16.70 -6.51
CA ASN A 394 28.14 -16.21 -6.51
C ASN A 394 29.16 -17.36 -6.58
N ALA A 395 28.98 -18.44 -5.80
CA ALA A 395 29.89 -19.59 -5.82
C ALA A 395 29.90 -20.30 -7.19
N ILE A 396 28.74 -20.51 -7.82
CA ILE A 396 28.63 -21.11 -9.16
C ILE A 396 29.31 -20.22 -10.22
N ALA A 397 29.08 -18.90 -10.17
CA ALA A 397 29.73 -17.97 -11.11
C ALA A 397 31.26 -17.96 -10.96
N ASN A 398 31.78 -18.03 -9.74
CA ASN A 398 33.22 -18.12 -9.47
C ASN A 398 33.83 -19.45 -9.96
N VAL A 399 33.08 -20.58 -9.91
CA VAL A 399 33.54 -21.84 -10.52
C VAL A 399 33.68 -21.67 -12.03
N GLY A 400 32.71 -21.03 -12.69
CA GLY A 400 32.73 -20.75 -14.12
C GLY A 400 33.91 -19.88 -14.56
N GLU A 401 34.27 -18.87 -13.78
CA GLU A 401 35.45 -18.03 -14.03
C GLU A 401 36.77 -18.84 -14.00
N VAL A 402 36.86 -19.87 -13.14
CA VAL A 402 38.04 -20.74 -13.03
C VAL A 402 38.12 -21.79 -14.14
N VAL A 403 36.99 -22.37 -14.56
CA VAL A 403 36.98 -23.47 -15.56
C VAL A 403 36.83 -22.98 -17.01
N GLY A 404 36.35 -21.75 -17.22
CA GLY A 404 36.07 -21.19 -18.53
C GLY A 404 34.70 -21.61 -19.11
N VAL A 405 34.25 -20.84 -20.11
CA VAL A 405 32.88 -20.94 -20.68
C VAL A 405 32.57 -22.34 -21.24
N ASP A 406 33.47 -22.94 -22.02
CA ASP A 406 33.21 -24.22 -22.69
C ASP A 406 32.98 -25.37 -21.70
N ALA A 407 33.78 -25.40 -20.62
CA ALA A 407 33.63 -26.36 -19.54
C ALA A 407 32.35 -26.06 -18.74
N PHE A 408 32.13 -24.80 -18.35
CA PHE A 408 30.94 -24.39 -17.62
C PHE A 408 29.63 -24.74 -18.36
N ASP A 409 29.55 -24.48 -19.66
CA ASP A 409 28.38 -24.82 -20.48
C ASP A 409 28.16 -26.33 -20.63
N GLY A 410 29.22 -27.14 -20.50
CA GLY A 410 29.09 -28.60 -20.42
C GLY A 410 28.52 -29.08 -19.08
N MET A 411 28.87 -28.42 -17.98
CA MET A 411 28.55 -28.85 -16.62
C MET A 411 27.20 -28.29 -16.10
N PHE A 412 26.97 -26.99 -16.30
CA PHE A 412 25.85 -26.25 -15.75
C PHE A 412 24.78 -25.99 -16.81
N SER A 413 25.08 -25.22 -17.86
CA SER A 413 24.10 -24.74 -18.85
C SER A 413 23.41 -25.88 -19.62
N ARG A 414 24.14 -26.92 -20.00
CA ARG A 414 23.58 -28.16 -20.58
C ARG A 414 23.28 -29.25 -19.55
N GLY A 415 23.61 -29.03 -18.28
CA GLY A 415 23.45 -29.97 -17.17
C GLY A 415 22.34 -29.55 -16.21
N CYS A 416 22.71 -29.08 -15.02
CA CYS A 416 21.76 -28.76 -13.94
C CYS A 416 20.92 -27.49 -14.15
N LEU A 417 21.30 -26.60 -15.09
CA LEU A 417 20.55 -25.40 -15.50
C LEU A 417 19.84 -25.56 -16.86
N SER A 418 19.86 -26.75 -17.47
CA SER A 418 19.31 -26.95 -18.81
C SER A 418 17.80 -26.71 -18.86
N ALA A 419 17.24 -26.50 -20.05
CA ALA A 419 15.80 -26.28 -20.20
C ALA A 419 14.95 -27.45 -19.62
N GLU A 420 15.44 -28.69 -19.76
CA GLU A 420 14.74 -29.88 -19.25
C GLU A 420 14.80 -29.99 -17.71
N THR A 421 15.95 -29.69 -17.10
CA THR A 421 16.13 -29.74 -15.64
C THR A 421 15.59 -28.50 -14.92
N SER A 422 15.57 -27.33 -15.56
CA SER A 422 15.00 -26.12 -14.97
C SER A 422 13.47 -26.04 -15.07
N ALA A 423 12.86 -26.58 -16.14
CA ALA A 423 11.40 -26.58 -16.32
C ALA A 423 10.68 -27.80 -15.69
N ALA A 424 11.39 -28.79 -15.18
CA ALA A 424 10.76 -29.97 -14.60
C ALA A 424 10.10 -29.64 -13.24
N ALA A 425 8.77 -29.67 -13.20
CA ALA A 425 7.94 -29.42 -12.01
C ALA A 425 8.23 -30.35 -10.80
N ALA A 426 9.00 -31.42 -10.99
CA ALA A 426 9.52 -32.24 -9.89
C ALA A 426 10.56 -31.50 -9.02
N HIS A 427 11.18 -30.43 -9.54
CA HIS A 427 12.00 -29.50 -8.79
C HIS A 427 11.10 -28.37 -8.26
N GLY A 428 10.89 -28.35 -6.95
CA GLY A 428 10.06 -27.35 -6.28
C GLY A 428 10.52 -25.91 -6.56
N ASP A 429 9.58 -24.99 -6.49
CA ASP A 429 9.66 -23.62 -7.05
C ASP A 429 10.92 -22.87 -6.63
N GLU A 430 11.35 -23.01 -5.37
CA GLU A 430 12.57 -22.38 -4.86
C GLU A 430 13.87 -22.80 -5.57
N ARG A 431 13.92 -23.99 -6.18
CA ARG A 431 15.05 -24.42 -7.03
C ARG A 431 14.99 -23.75 -8.42
N ARG A 432 13.80 -23.44 -8.93
CA ARG A 432 13.61 -22.69 -10.18
C ARG A 432 13.92 -21.20 -9.97
N VAL A 433 13.50 -20.63 -8.83
CA VAL A 433 13.95 -19.31 -8.33
C VAL A 433 15.48 -19.23 -8.24
N LEU A 434 16.15 -20.18 -7.55
CA LEU A 434 17.61 -20.22 -7.50
C LEU A 434 18.27 -20.36 -8.88
N THR A 435 17.63 -21.06 -9.83
CA THR A 435 18.13 -21.14 -11.22
C THR A 435 18.13 -19.76 -11.88
N LEU A 436 17.09 -18.94 -11.68
CA LEU A 436 17.03 -17.58 -12.19
C LEU A 436 18.05 -16.65 -11.51
N ASP A 437 18.28 -16.78 -10.20
CA ASP A 437 19.34 -16.06 -9.49
C ASP A 437 20.74 -16.38 -10.04
N VAL A 438 21.01 -17.66 -10.34
CA VAL A 438 22.25 -18.09 -11.00
C VAL A 438 22.36 -17.49 -12.41
N VAL A 439 21.29 -17.53 -13.21
CA VAL A 439 21.27 -16.95 -14.57
C VAL A 439 21.51 -15.44 -14.55
N ALA A 440 20.88 -14.70 -13.64
CA ALA A 440 21.11 -13.26 -13.44
C ALA A 440 22.59 -12.98 -13.06
N LYS A 441 23.16 -13.81 -12.17
CA LYS A 441 24.57 -13.69 -11.78
C LYS A 441 25.54 -14.00 -12.92
N LEU A 442 25.25 -15.01 -13.75
CA LEU A 442 26.03 -15.30 -14.96
C LEU A 442 25.96 -14.15 -15.97
N GLY A 443 24.77 -13.57 -16.18
CA GLY A 443 24.58 -12.42 -17.07
C GLY A 443 25.33 -11.16 -16.63
N SER A 444 25.44 -10.91 -15.32
CA SER A 444 26.26 -9.82 -14.75
C SER A 444 27.77 -10.08 -14.80
N SER A 445 28.22 -11.30 -15.13
CA SER A 445 29.63 -11.67 -15.14
C SER A 445 30.28 -11.34 -16.50
N LEU A 446 31.51 -10.82 -16.49
CA LEU A 446 32.25 -10.45 -17.71
C LEU A 446 32.70 -11.67 -18.53
N TRP A 447 33.03 -12.78 -17.86
CA TRP A 447 33.58 -13.98 -18.49
C TRP A 447 32.53 -14.80 -19.26
N TYR A 448 31.26 -14.76 -18.84
CA TYR A 448 30.17 -15.46 -19.52
C TYR A 448 29.59 -14.61 -20.65
N THR A 449 29.38 -15.18 -21.83
CA THR A 449 29.04 -14.41 -23.05
C THR A 449 27.78 -14.90 -23.78
N SER A 450 27.14 -15.98 -23.31
CA SER A 450 25.98 -16.58 -23.95
C SER A 450 24.67 -15.84 -23.60
N ASN A 451 24.44 -14.68 -24.25
CA ASN A 451 23.17 -13.94 -24.11
C ASN A 451 21.96 -14.81 -24.50
N ALA A 452 22.10 -15.71 -25.48
CA ALA A 452 21.01 -16.60 -25.91
C ALA A 452 20.52 -17.52 -24.77
N PHE A 453 21.43 -18.09 -23.98
CA PHE A 453 21.08 -18.93 -22.83
C PHE A 453 20.39 -18.13 -21.70
N ILE A 454 20.88 -16.92 -21.43
CA ILE A 454 20.33 -16.02 -20.40
C ILE A 454 18.90 -15.63 -20.76
N ILE A 455 18.69 -15.12 -21.98
CA ILE A 455 17.39 -14.63 -22.47
C ILE A 455 16.37 -15.77 -22.60
N ASP A 456 16.77 -16.94 -23.09
CA ASP A 456 15.88 -18.12 -23.13
C ASP A 456 15.44 -18.57 -21.73
N SER A 457 16.36 -18.52 -20.76
CA SER A 457 16.06 -18.87 -19.37
C SER A 457 15.06 -17.90 -18.72
N PHE A 458 15.19 -16.59 -18.93
CA PHE A 458 14.18 -15.62 -18.49
C PHE A 458 12.87 -15.75 -19.27
N LYS A 459 12.91 -15.99 -20.58
CA LYS A 459 11.69 -16.23 -21.38
C LYS A 459 10.91 -17.46 -20.87
N ARG A 460 11.59 -18.51 -20.42
CA ARG A 460 10.97 -19.68 -19.77
C ARG A 460 10.49 -19.36 -18.35
N GLY A 461 11.28 -18.64 -17.55
CA GLY A 461 10.89 -18.18 -16.21
C GLY A 461 9.63 -17.32 -16.22
N ALA A 462 9.45 -16.49 -17.25
CA ALA A 462 8.27 -15.65 -17.43
C ALA A 462 6.99 -16.43 -17.81
N ALA A 463 7.13 -17.71 -18.20
CA ALA A 463 6.02 -18.61 -18.50
C ALA A 463 5.87 -19.74 -17.46
N ASP A 464 6.53 -19.62 -16.31
CA ASP A 464 6.48 -20.63 -15.25
C ASP A 464 5.10 -20.67 -14.56
N PRO A 465 4.55 -21.85 -14.23
CA PRO A 465 3.26 -21.95 -13.54
C PRO A 465 3.26 -21.39 -12.11
N SER A 466 4.44 -21.13 -11.50
CA SER A 466 4.55 -20.57 -10.15
C SER A 466 4.78 -19.06 -10.18
N ASP A 467 3.94 -18.33 -9.44
CA ASP A 467 4.00 -16.88 -9.32
C ASP A 467 5.32 -16.40 -8.71
N ASP A 468 5.84 -17.11 -7.70
CA ASP A 468 7.16 -16.85 -7.09
C ASP A 468 8.29 -16.84 -8.14
N VAL A 469 8.23 -17.78 -9.11
CA VAL A 469 9.22 -17.93 -10.17
C VAL A 469 9.07 -16.82 -11.22
N ARG A 470 7.83 -16.44 -11.58
CA ARG A 470 7.58 -15.33 -12.52
C ARG A 470 7.96 -13.98 -11.91
N ALA A 471 7.72 -13.76 -10.62
CA ALA A 471 8.13 -12.56 -9.90
C ALA A 471 9.67 -12.45 -9.81
N GLU A 472 10.37 -13.53 -9.43
CA GLU A 472 11.84 -13.49 -9.42
C GLU A 472 12.44 -13.45 -10.84
N CYS A 473 11.71 -13.91 -11.86
CA CYS A 473 12.10 -13.70 -13.25
C CYS A 473 12.19 -12.20 -13.59
N ALA A 474 11.25 -11.38 -13.13
CA ALA A 474 11.31 -9.92 -13.31
C ALA A 474 12.52 -9.30 -12.57
N ARG A 475 12.72 -9.65 -11.30
CA ARG A 475 13.85 -9.14 -10.48
C ARG A 475 15.22 -9.57 -11.00
N GLY A 476 15.37 -10.85 -11.34
CA GLY A 476 16.58 -11.41 -11.93
C GLY A 476 16.91 -10.78 -13.28
N MET A 477 15.90 -10.55 -14.12
CA MET A 477 16.06 -9.86 -15.41
C MET A 477 16.45 -8.39 -15.22
N SER A 478 15.86 -7.70 -14.24
CA SER A 478 16.24 -6.33 -13.87
C SER A 478 17.71 -6.24 -13.46
N ARG A 479 18.16 -7.13 -12.55
CA ARG A 479 19.58 -7.24 -12.13
C ARG A 479 20.51 -7.54 -13.31
N TYR A 480 20.09 -8.39 -14.25
CA TYR A 480 20.85 -8.65 -15.48
C TYR A 480 20.97 -7.40 -16.36
N ILE A 481 19.86 -6.72 -16.69
CA ILE A 481 19.85 -5.53 -17.55
C ILE A 481 20.70 -4.41 -16.94
N ALA A 482 20.56 -4.15 -15.63
CA ALA A 482 21.31 -3.12 -14.92
C ALA A 482 22.83 -3.38 -14.89
N ALA A 483 23.26 -4.65 -14.84
CA ALA A 483 24.66 -5.02 -14.87
C ALA A 483 25.23 -5.12 -16.30
N ARG A 484 24.44 -5.64 -17.25
CA ARG A 484 24.87 -5.94 -18.61
C ARG A 484 23.68 -5.98 -19.58
N ALA A 485 23.41 -4.83 -20.18
CA ALA A 485 22.60 -4.65 -21.38
C ALA A 485 22.68 -5.82 -22.41
N PRO A 486 21.53 -6.34 -22.89
CA PRO A 486 21.47 -7.16 -24.09
C PRO A 486 22.16 -6.48 -25.29
N SER A 487 23.13 -7.17 -25.90
CA SER A 487 23.97 -6.59 -26.97
C SER A 487 23.42 -6.81 -28.39
N ASP A 488 22.35 -7.59 -28.55
CA ASP A 488 21.71 -7.88 -29.84
C ASP A 488 20.24 -7.48 -29.79
N ALA A 489 19.72 -7.05 -30.94
CA ALA A 489 18.34 -6.62 -31.11
C ALA A 489 17.34 -7.74 -30.76
N THR A 490 17.62 -8.99 -31.11
CA THR A 490 16.70 -10.10 -30.81
C THR A 490 16.56 -10.38 -29.32
N ALA A 491 17.66 -10.26 -28.57
CA ALA A 491 17.69 -10.38 -27.12
C ALA A 491 16.94 -9.21 -26.45
N ALA A 492 17.09 -8.00 -26.99
CA ALA A 492 16.37 -6.82 -26.55
C ALA A 492 14.85 -6.94 -26.76
N ASP A 493 14.41 -7.40 -27.95
CA ASP A 493 12.97 -7.61 -28.23
C ASP A 493 12.34 -8.62 -27.27
N VAL A 494 13.03 -9.74 -26.96
CA VAL A 494 12.51 -10.71 -25.97
C VAL A 494 12.46 -10.11 -24.56
N ALA A 495 13.41 -9.25 -24.17
CA ALA A 495 13.37 -8.57 -22.88
C ALA A 495 12.17 -7.61 -22.75
N GLU A 496 11.90 -6.85 -23.81
CA GLU A 496 10.74 -5.95 -23.90
C GLU A 496 9.41 -6.72 -23.85
N ASP A 497 9.31 -7.82 -24.61
CA ASP A 497 8.11 -8.67 -24.65
C ASP A 497 7.85 -9.38 -23.31
N VAL A 498 8.91 -9.84 -22.62
CA VAL A 498 8.83 -10.42 -21.27
C VAL A 498 8.38 -9.38 -20.25
N ALA A 499 8.88 -8.15 -20.32
CA ALA A 499 8.47 -7.08 -19.42
C ALA A 499 6.99 -6.71 -19.58
N LEU A 500 6.50 -6.59 -20.82
CA LEU A 500 5.08 -6.31 -21.11
C LEU A 500 4.17 -7.47 -20.70
N ALA A 501 4.61 -8.73 -20.88
CA ALA A 501 3.88 -9.91 -20.46
C ALA A 501 3.76 -9.98 -18.93
N LEU A 502 4.87 -9.83 -18.20
CA LEU A 502 4.89 -9.91 -16.74
C LEU A 502 4.18 -8.70 -16.08
N ALA A 503 4.32 -7.48 -16.61
CA ALA A 503 3.59 -6.32 -16.10
C ALA A 503 2.05 -6.45 -16.22
N SER A 504 1.60 -7.33 -17.12
CA SER A 504 0.19 -7.67 -17.38
C SER A 504 -0.21 -9.05 -16.83
N ASP A 505 0.63 -9.69 -16.01
CA ASP A 505 0.37 -11.02 -15.42
C ASP A 505 -0.91 -11.01 -14.56
N GLY A 506 -1.53 -12.17 -14.36
CA GLY A 506 -2.72 -12.28 -13.51
C GLY A 506 -2.44 -12.16 -12.02
N SER A 507 -1.18 -12.27 -11.61
CA SER A 507 -0.71 -12.14 -10.23
C SER A 507 -0.15 -10.73 -9.98
N GLU A 508 -0.66 -10.03 -8.96
CA GLU A 508 -0.24 -8.65 -8.67
C GLU A 508 1.23 -8.59 -8.23
N ASP A 509 1.73 -9.57 -7.46
CA ASP A 509 3.14 -9.66 -7.05
C ASP A 509 4.11 -9.78 -8.25
N VAL A 510 3.72 -10.55 -9.27
CA VAL A 510 4.49 -10.71 -10.52
C VAL A 510 4.46 -9.40 -11.31
N ALA A 511 3.28 -8.80 -11.43
CA ALA A 511 3.07 -7.60 -12.19
C ALA A 511 3.77 -6.39 -11.57
N ASP A 512 3.78 -6.27 -10.25
CA ASP A 512 4.47 -5.19 -9.54
C ASP A 512 6.00 -5.40 -9.53
N ALA A 513 6.52 -6.62 -9.45
CA ALA A 513 7.95 -6.87 -9.70
C ALA A 513 8.36 -6.43 -11.12
N ALA A 514 7.52 -6.69 -12.13
CA ALA A 514 7.78 -6.23 -13.50
C ALA A 514 7.67 -4.70 -13.67
N ARG A 515 6.68 -4.07 -13.02
CA ARG A 515 6.47 -2.60 -13.07
C ARG A 515 7.53 -1.84 -12.28
N LEU A 516 7.91 -2.29 -11.09
CA LEU A 516 8.78 -1.55 -10.17
C LEU A 516 10.27 -1.87 -10.35
N ASP A 517 10.63 -3.12 -10.69
CA ASP A 517 12.04 -3.51 -10.85
C ASP A 517 12.47 -3.55 -12.33
N LEU A 518 11.69 -4.19 -13.20
CA LEU A 518 12.12 -4.47 -14.58
C LEU A 518 11.88 -3.30 -15.56
N ALA A 519 10.71 -2.68 -15.55
CA ALA A 519 10.41 -1.57 -16.46
C ALA A 519 11.34 -0.34 -16.26
N PRO A 520 11.67 0.08 -15.03
CA PRO A 520 12.60 1.19 -14.82
C PRO A 520 14.04 0.82 -15.18
N ALA A 521 14.45 -0.45 -15.03
CA ALA A 521 15.75 -0.94 -15.48
C ALA A 521 15.87 -0.96 -17.01
N ILE A 522 14.81 -1.32 -17.75
CA ILE A 522 14.77 -1.21 -19.23
C ILE A 522 14.84 0.26 -19.66
N ALA A 523 14.08 1.15 -19.00
CA ALA A 523 14.15 2.58 -19.27
C ALA A 523 15.56 3.14 -19.01
N GLU A 524 16.18 2.79 -17.89
CA GLU A 524 17.52 3.28 -17.53
C GLU A 524 18.57 2.70 -18.46
N TRP A 525 18.47 1.43 -18.84
CA TRP A 525 19.36 0.85 -19.86
C TRP A 525 19.36 1.68 -21.15
N TYR A 526 18.19 2.01 -21.70
CA TYR A 526 18.15 2.78 -22.94
C TYR A 526 18.57 4.26 -22.79
N LEU A 527 18.39 4.86 -21.60
CA LEU A 527 18.51 6.30 -21.36
C LEU A 527 19.69 6.73 -20.46
N SER A 528 20.48 5.79 -19.93
CA SER A 528 21.44 6.03 -18.83
C SER A 528 22.70 6.83 -19.18
N SER A 529 23.14 6.78 -20.44
CA SER A 529 24.49 7.18 -20.84
C SER A 529 24.58 8.64 -21.27
N GLN A 530 25.68 9.32 -20.87
CA GLN A 530 26.05 10.61 -21.45
C GLN A 530 26.32 10.49 -22.95
N ASP A 531 26.87 9.35 -23.37
CA ASP A 531 26.92 8.87 -24.76
C ASP A 531 25.80 7.86 -25.02
N ALA A 532 24.54 8.24 -24.74
CA ALA A 532 23.39 7.53 -25.27
C ALA A 532 23.47 7.62 -26.80
N SER A 533 24.13 6.62 -27.42
CA SER A 533 24.23 6.55 -28.87
C SER A 533 22.83 6.69 -29.42
N ALA A 534 22.64 7.50 -30.47
CA ALA A 534 21.31 7.82 -30.97
C ALA A 534 20.48 6.54 -31.22
N VAL A 535 21.13 5.43 -31.58
CA VAL A 535 20.55 4.08 -31.71
C VAL A 535 19.81 3.59 -30.45
N SER A 536 20.36 3.80 -29.24
CA SER A 536 19.77 3.35 -27.96
C SER A 536 18.53 4.16 -27.60
N MET A 537 18.65 5.49 -27.64
CA MET A 537 17.53 6.39 -27.40
C MET A 537 16.42 6.22 -28.45
N ASN A 538 16.78 6.09 -29.73
CA ASN A 538 15.82 5.83 -30.80
C ASN A 538 15.12 4.47 -30.61
N ARG A 539 15.79 3.44 -30.08
CA ARG A 539 15.09 2.18 -29.76
C ARG A 539 14.04 2.37 -28.65
N PHE A 540 14.29 3.22 -27.66
CA PHE A 540 13.29 3.58 -26.68
C PHE A 540 12.11 4.34 -27.31
N THR A 541 12.38 5.40 -28.07
CA THR A 541 11.34 6.30 -28.63
C THR A 541 10.55 5.69 -29.78
N ASP A 542 11.19 4.84 -30.60
CA ASP A 542 10.65 4.36 -31.88
C ASP A 542 10.16 2.90 -31.80
N VAL A 543 10.59 2.14 -30.78
CA VAL A 543 10.22 0.72 -30.61
C VAL A 543 9.54 0.47 -29.26
N PHE A 544 10.25 0.65 -28.14
CA PHE A 544 9.73 0.18 -26.84
C PHE A 544 8.55 1.01 -26.31
N ALA A 545 8.68 2.34 -26.28
CA ALA A 545 7.57 3.21 -25.85
C ALA A 545 6.34 3.06 -26.77
N PRO A 546 6.47 3.00 -28.12
CA PRO A 546 5.35 2.64 -29.00
C PRO A 546 4.74 1.26 -28.74
N LYS A 547 5.52 0.21 -28.41
CA LYS A 547 4.95 -1.09 -28.00
C LYS A 547 4.05 -0.94 -26.77
N LEU A 548 4.54 -0.25 -25.72
CA LEU A 548 3.80 0.02 -24.48
C LEU A 548 2.53 0.86 -24.74
N PHE A 549 2.65 1.95 -25.50
CA PHE A 549 1.53 2.83 -25.83
C PHE A 549 0.46 2.13 -26.67
N ASN A 550 0.84 1.28 -27.62
CA ASN A 550 -0.11 0.49 -28.40
C ASN A 550 -0.82 -0.57 -27.55
N ALA A 551 -0.13 -1.18 -26.57
CA ALA A 551 -0.75 -2.11 -25.62
C ALA A 551 -1.79 -1.40 -24.73
N ALA A 552 -1.44 -0.22 -24.21
CA ALA A 552 -2.34 0.63 -23.43
C ALA A 552 -3.56 1.08 -24.27
N LEU A 553 -3.32 1.56 -25.50
CA LEU A 553 -4.37 1.97 -26.42
C LEU A 553 -5.33 0.82 -26.74
N ALA A 554 -4.80 -0.38 -27.06
CA ALA A 554 -5.63 -1.54 -27.38
C ALA A 554 -6.52 -2.00 -26.21
N ALA A 555 -6.07 -1.86 -24.96
CA ALA A 555 -6.89 -2.14 -23.78
C ALA A 555 -7.98 -1.07 -23.59
N LEU A 556 -7.63 0.21 -23.72
CA LEU A 556 -8.52 1.36 -23.48
C LEU A 556 -9.52 1.61 -24.62
N GLU A 557 -9.18 1.25 -25.86
CA GLU A 557 -10.07 1.30 -27.03
C GLU A 557 -11.04 0.10 -27.11
N SER A 558 -10.85 -0.93 -26.28
CA SER A 558 -11.69 -2.13 -26.32
C SER A 558 -13.15 -1.83 -25.96
N GLY A 559 -14.09 -2.51 -26.64
CA GLY A 559 -15.54 -2.33 -26.45
C GLY A 559 -16.17 -1.14 -27.19
N TRP A 560 -15.39 -0.29 -27.87
CA TRP A 560 -15.93 0.73 -28.78
C TRP A 560 -16.30 0.17 -30.16
N SER A 561 -17.32 0.78 -30.77
CA SER A 561 -17.68 0.62 -32.18
C SER A 561 -17.68 1.99 -32.89
N GLY A 562 -17.56 1.99 -34.23
CA GLY A 562 -17.55 3.22 -35.02
C GLY A 562 -16.24 4.01 -34.92
N ALA A 563 -16.25 5.25 -35.42
CA ALA A 563 -15.09 6.16 -35.37
C ALA A 563 -15.53 7.62 -35.26
N GLY A 564 -14.72 8.47 -34.61
CA GLY A 564 -14.98 9.90 -34.45
C GLY A 564 -16.30 10.17 -33.73
N ALA A 565 -17.17 11.00 -34.32
CA ALA A 565 -18.48 11.33 -33.75
C ALA A 565 -19.52 10.19 -33.82
N GLU A 566 -19.28 9.16 -34.64
CA GLU A 566 -20.12 7.94 -34.70
C GLU A 566 -19.67 6.88 -33.67
N ARG A 567 -18.69 7.20 -32.82
CA ARG A 567 -18.10 6.29 -31.85
C ARG A 567 -19.09 6.03 -30.70
N ALA A 568 -19.55 4.79 -30.57
CA ALA A 568 -20.51 4.35 -29.55
C ALA A 568 -19.97 3.13 -28.81
N PHE A 569 -20.07 3.14 -27.47
CA PHE A 569 -19.61 2.02 -26.65
C PHE A 569 -20.61 0.86 -26.75
N THR A 570 -20.15 -0.30 -27.23
CA THR A 570 -20.97 -1.50 -27.44
C THR A 570 -20.80 -2.56 -26.35
N GLY A 571 -19.90 -2.33 -25.39
CA GLY A 571 -19.51 -3.34 -24.41
C GLY A 571 -18.60 -4.42 -24.99
N TRP A 572 -18.28 -5.42 -24.16
CA TRP A 572 -17.48 -6.60 -24.55
C TRP A 572 -18.36 -7.82 -24.75
N SER A 573 -17.79 -8.88 -25.33
CA SER A 573 -18.49 -10.14 -25.55
C SER A 573 -18.76 -10.91 -24.25
N SER A 574 -17.97 -10.67 -23.19
CA SER A 574 -18.20 -11.24 -21.85
C SER A 574 -17.64 -10.35 -20.72
N PRO A 575 -18.10 -10.53 -19.46
CA PRO A 575 -17.53 -9.82 -18.31
C PRO A 575 -16.04 -10.13 -18.08
N GLU A 576 -15.61 -11.37 -18.33
CA GLU A 576 -14.19 -11.73 -18.23
C GLU A 576 -13.31 -10.97 -19.24
N GLU A 577 -13.85 -10.65 -20.41
CA GLU A 577 -13.15 -9.83 -21.39
C GLU A 577 -13.02 -8.39 -20.89
N ALA A 578 -14.08 -7.82 -20.29
CA ALA A 578 -14.04 -6.52 -19.64
C ALA A 578 -12.94 -6.48 -18.55
N ASP A 579 -12.95 -7.43 -17.61
CA ASP A 579 -12.00 -7.45 -16.50
C ASP A 579 -10.55 -7.64 -16.97
N ARG A 580 -10.31 -8.49 -17.98
CA ARG A 580 -9.00 -8.62 -18.62
C ARG A 580 -8.51 -7.31 -19.26
N MET A 581 -9.41 -6.54 -19.90
CA MET A 581 -9.05 -5.27 -20.51
C MET A 581 -8.84 -4.16 -19.48
N ARG A 582 -9.67 -4.08 -18.43
CA ARG A 582 -9.49 -3.16 -17.30
C ARG A 582 -8.17 -3.42 -16.57
N TRP A 583 -7.84 -4.70 -16.30
CA TRP A 583 -6.53 -5.08 -15.73
C TRP A 583 -5.37 -4.66 -16.62
N ARG A 584 -5.41 -4.95 -17.94
CA ARG A 584 -4.37 -4.53 -18.89
C ARG A 584 -4.21 -3.01 -18.99
N ALA A 585 -5.30 -2.26 -18.93
CA ALA A 585 -5.26 -0.79 -18.92
C ALA A 585 -4.58 -0.26 -17.64
N SER A 586 -4.96 -0.76 -16.46
CA SER A 586 -4.29 -0.43 -15.19
C SER A 586 -2.81 -0.83 -15.20
N ALA A 587 -2.50 -2.06 -15.62
CA ALA A 587 -1.17 -2.62 -15.72
C ALA A 587 -0.21 -1.79 -16.58
N THR A 588 -0.63 -1.45 -17.80
CA THR A 588 0.18 -0.65 -18.74
C THR A 588 0.33 0.80 -18.26
N MET A 589 -0.68 1.37 -17.60
CA MET A 589 -0.58 2.72 -17.00
C MET A 589 0.37 2.76 -15.79
N ARG A 590 0.31 1.78 -14.88
CA ARG A 590 1.26 1.66 -13.76
C ARG A 590 2.70 1.40 -14.24
N MET A 591 2.87 0.60 -15.29
CA MET A 591 4.18 0.37 -15.93
C MET A 591 4.72 1.65 -16.60
N PHE A 592 3.85 2.44 -17.23
CA PHE A 592 4.24 3.73 -17.79
C PHE A 592 4.62 4.72 -16.68
N GLU A 593 3.84 4.78 -15.60
CA GLU A 593 4.12 5.62 -14.44
C GLU A 593 5.47 5.30 -13.79
N SER A 594 5.78 4.03 -13.55
CA SER A 594 7.02 3.64 -12.87
C SER A 594 8.29 4.00 -13.65
N MET A 595 8.20 4.15 -14.97
CA MET A 595 9.29 4.62 -15.84
C MET A 595 9.49 6.15 -15.78
N MET A 596 8.53 6.92 -15.26
CA MET A 596 8.59 8.40 -15.23
C MET A 596 9.80 8.98 -14.51
N PRO A 597 10.21 8.50 -13.31
CA PRO A 597 11.40 9.02 -12.62
C PRO A 597 12.67 8.82 -13.47
N THR A 598 12.77 7.70 -14.17
CA THR A 598 13.91 7.37 -15.05
C THR A 598 13.96 8.28 -16.28
N ILE A 599 12.82 8.49 -16.95
CA ILE A 599 12.71 9.43 -18.08
C ILE A 599 13.06 10.84 -17.62
N ARG A 600 12.56 11.27 -16.45
CA ARG A 600 12.87 12.58 -15.86
C ARG A 600 14.36 12.73 -15.58
N GLY A 601 14.99 11.75 -14.94
CA GLY A 601 16.42 11.74 -14.67
C GLY A 601 17.28 11.70 -15.96
N ALA A 602 16.79 11.09 -17.04
CA ALA A 602 17.45 11.15 -18.35
C ALA A 602 17.34 12.53 -19.01
N ILE A 603 16.17 13.19 -18.91
CA ILE A 603 16.00 14.59 -19.32
C ILE A 603 16.94 15.49 -18.51
N GLU A 604 16.90 15.43 -17.17
CA GLU A 604 17.76 16.25 -16.29
C GLU A 604 19.28 16.02 -16.52
N ARG A 605 19.70 14.79 -16.88
CA ARG A 605 21.09 14.48 -17.27
C ARG A 605 21.48 15.05 -18.64
N SER A 606 20.56 15.04 -19.60
CA SER A 606 20.78 15.52 -20.98
C SER A 606 20.48 17.02 -21.16
N ALA A 607 20.01 17.70 -20.11
CA ALA A 607 19.67 19.10 -20.12
C ALA A 607 20.85 20.00 -20.54
N PRO A 608 20.67 20.94 -21.48
CA PRO A 608 21.65 21.96 -21.80
C PRO A 608 22.16 22.73 -20.56
N GLU A 609 23.39 23.24 -20.59
CA GLU A 609 23.99 23.93 -19.43
C GLU A 609 23.19 25.17 -18.99
N HIS A 610 22.58 25.88 -19.94
CA HIS A 610 21.76 27.07 -19.67
C HIS A 610 20.40 26.78 -19.01
N THR A 611 20.02 25.50 -18.94
CA THR A 611 18.76 25.02 -18.35
C THR A 611 18.92 24.33 -17.00
N ARG A 612 20.15 24.19 -16.49
CA ARG A 612 20.42 23.44 -15.26
C ARG A 612 19.95 24.20 -14.02
N GLY A 613 18.96 23.64 -13.33
CA GLY A 613 18.46 24.13 -12.04
C GLY A 613 17.21 25.03 -12.11
N ASP A 614 16.64 25.25 -13.30
CA ASP A 614 15.32 25.86 -13.46
C ASP A 614 14.26 24.76 -13.69
N PRO A 615 13.19 24.65 -12.87
CA PRO A 615 12.13 23.66 -13.08
C PRO A 615 11.25 23.94 -14.31
N ASP A 616 11.24 25.16 -14.85
CA ASP A 616 10.52 25.54 -16.08
C ASP A 616 11.41 25.36 -17.35
N ALA A 617 12.61 24.81 -17.19
CA ALA A 617 13.67 24.87 -18.19
C ALA A 617 13.39 24.14 -19.51
N VAL A 618 12.65 23.03 -19.48
CA VAL A 618 12.34 22.20 -20.66
C VAL A 618 11.66 23.06 -21.73
N ASP A 619 10.65 23.83 -21.33
CA ASP A 619 9.87 24.69 -22.21
C ASP A 619 10.71 25.84 -22.78
N VAL A 620 11.61 26.39 -21.96
CA VAL A 620 12.50 27.50 -22.35
C VAL A 620 13.60 27.05 -23.31
N ALA A 621 14.20 25.87 -23.14
CA ALA A 621 15.17 25.35 -24.10
C ALA A 621 14.53 24.96 -25.44
N LEU A 622 13.38 24.27 -25.40
CA LEU A 622 12.71 23.81 -26.62
C LEU A 622 12.18 24.99 -27.46
N ALA A 623 11.75 26.09 -26.83
CA ALA A 623 11.36 27.31 -27.53
C ALA A 623 12.55 28.07 -28.19
N ASN A 624 13.79 27.72 -27.86
CA ASN A 624 15.01 28.34 -28.38
C ASN A 624 15.75 27.44 -29.41
N ASP A 625 15.06 26.47 -30.03
CA ASP A 625 15.61 25.50 -30.99
C ASP A 625 16.85 24.73 -30.47
N ALA A 626 16.93 24.50 -29.15
CA ALA A 626 17.99 23.68 -28.58
C ALA A 626 17.82 22.20 -28.99
N ALA A 627 18.90 21.59 -29.50
CA ALA A 627 18.90 20.18 -29.87
C ALA A 627 18.85 19.26 -28.63
N TRP A 628 17.64 18.99 -28.13
CA TRP A 628 17.38 18.15 -26.96
C TRP A 628 16.39 17.01 -27.29
N PRO A 629 16.83 15.96 -28.01
CA PRO A 629 15.93 15.04 -28.71
C PRO A 629 14.89 14.35 -27.81
N LEU A 630 15.31 13.87 -26.62
CA LEU A 630 14.40 13.20 -25.68
C LEU A 630 13.30 14.14 -25.18
N ALA A 631 13.65 15.39 -24.83
CA ALA A 631 12.67 16.39 -24.42
C ALA A 631 11.74 16.77 -25.57
N THR A 632 12.27 16.92 -26.80
CA THR A 632 11.48 17.17 -28.01
C THR A 632 10.46 16.05 -28.26
N TRP A 633 10.87 14.79 -28.13
CA TRP A 633 9.99 13.62 -28.27
C TRP A 633 8.93 13.56 -27.16
N CYS A 634 9.29 13.83 -25.91
CA CYS A 634 8.33 13.89 -24.80
C CYS A 634 7.26 14.96 -25.05
N VAL A 635 7.68 16.19 -25.38
CA VAL A 635 6.75 17.32 -25.57
C VAL A 635 5.86 17.17 -26.81
N ASN A 636 6.40 16.63 -27.91
CA ASN A 636 5.64 16.55 -29.17
C ASN A 636 4.97 15.19 -29.40
N ASP A 637 5.75 14.12 -29.46
CA ASP A 637 5.27 12.83 -29.96
C ASP A 637 4.58 12.03 -28.86
N ALA A 638 5.26 11.82 -27.72
CA ALA A 638 4.72 11.06 -26.61
C ALA A 638 3.49 11.75 -25.99
N SER A 639 3.51 13.08 -25.81
CA SER A 639 2.35 13.81 -25.28
C SER A 639 1.11 13.68 -26.16
N ARG A 640 1.24 13.75 -27.50
CA ARG A 640 0.12 13.49 -28.43
C ARG A 640 -0.38 12.05 -28.38
N VAL A 641 0.52 11.08 -28.24
CA VAL A 641 0.14 9.67 -28.07
C VAL A 641 -0.63 9.47 -26.76
N ILE A 642 -0.21 10.12 -25.68
CA ILE A 642 -0.89 10.09 -24.37
C ILE A 642 -2.27 10.74 -24.47
N VAL A 643 -2.39 11.93 -25.08
CA VAL A 643 -3.70 12.55 -25.36
C VAL A 643 -4.59 11.60 -26.16
N ARG A 644 -4.07 10.96 -27.22
CA ARG A 644 -4.82 9.98 -28.00
C ARG A 644 -5.29 8.80 -27.15
N ILE A 645 -4.46 8.28 -26.25
CA ILE A 645 -4.81 7.18 -25.35
C ILE A 645 -5.96 7.59 -24.41
N ILE A 646 -5.84 8.74 -23.74
CA ILE A 646 -6.89 9.26 -22.83
C ILE A 646 -8.20 9.50 -23.62
N SER A 647 -8.09 10.17 -24.76
CA SER A 647 -9.23 10.52 -25.63
C SER A 647 -9.93 9.29 -26.21
N SER A 648 -9.27 8.13 -26.20
CA SER A 648 -9.80 6.89 -26.77
C SER A 648 -10.27 5.89 -25.71
N ALA A 649 -10.18 6.27 -24.43
CA ALA A 649 -10.58 5.42 -23.32
C ALA A 649 -12.10 5.20 -23.26
N ALA A 650 -12.52 3.94 -23.14
CA ALA A 650 -13.92 3.58 -22.97
C ALA A 650 -14.46 4.01 -21.59
N PRO A 651 -15.70 4.55 -21.52
CA PRO A 651 -16.28 5.04 -20.27
C PRO A 651 -16.44 3.94 -19.22
N ASP A 652 -16.64 2.68 -19.62
CA ASP A 652 -16.75 1.56 -18.67
C ASP A 652 -15.39 1.02 -18.19
N VAL A 653 -14.31 1.27 -18.94
CA VAL A 653 -12.93 0.99 -18.48
C VAL A 653 -12.50 2.02 -17.45
N VAL A 654 -12.71 3.31 -17.73
CA VAL A 654 -12.43 4.43 -16.81
C VAL A 654 -13.52 4.58 -15.73
N GLY A 655 -14.64 3.87 -15.89
CA GLY A 655 -15.72 3.75 -14.91
C GLY A 655 -15.25 3.05 -13.63
N GLN A 656 -14.33 2.08 -13.75
CA GLN A 656 -13.70 1.46 -12.61
C GLN A 656 -12.66 2.40 -11.97
N GLU A 657 -12.82 2.62 -10.66
CA GLU A 657 -12.00 3.53 -9.85
C GLU A 657 -10.49 3.22 -9.96
N SER A 658 -10.09 1.95 -9.79
CA SER A 658 -8.68 1.54 -9.84
C SER A 658 -7.97 1.80 -11.18
N VAL A 659 -8.71 1.76 -12.30
CA VAL A 659 -8.18 2.13 -13.63
C VAL A 659 -8.03 3.65 -13.71
N ARG A 660 -9.05 4.39 -13.25
CA ARG A 660 -9.04 5.86 -13.24
C ARG A 660 -7.92 6.42 -12.36
N GLU A 661 -7.69 5.84 -11.19
CA GLU A 661 -6.54 6.13 -10.32
C GLU A 661 -5.21 5.87 -11.03
N SER A 662 -5.02 4.69 -11.61
CA SER A 662 -3.79 4.32 -12.32
C SER A 662 -3.52 5.26 -13.50
N MET A 663 -4.56 5.67 -14.24
CA MET A 663 -4.45 6.69 -15.28
C MET A 663 -4.13 8.07 -14.70
N CYS A 664 -4.83 8.53 -13.66
CA CYS A 664 -4.62 9.84 -13.06
C CYS A 664 -3.22 9.99 -12.41
N ALA A 665 -2.69 8.91 -11.85
CA ALA A 665 -1.34 8.83 -11.31
C ALA A 665 -0.29 8.91 -12.44
N ALA A 666 -0.41 8.06 -13.48
CA ALA A 666 0.42 8.12 -14.68
C ALA A 666 0.40 9.51 -15.35
N LEU A 667 -0.76 10.16 -15.47
CA LEU A 667 -0.89 11.51 -16.02
C LEU A 667 -0.27 12.59 -15.13
N THR A 668 -0.48 12.51 -13.81
CA THR A 668 0.16 13.42 -12.85
C THR A 668 1.69 13.30 -12.94
N SER A 669 2.20 12.07 -13.07
CA SER A 669 3.62 11.80 -13.23
C SER A 669 4.15 12.24 -14.59
N TRP A 670 3.40 12.09 -15.69
CA TRP A 670 3.75 12.65 -17.01
C TRP A 670 3.82 14.18 -17.01
N CYS A 671 2.85 14.88 -16.41
CA CYS A 671 2.85 16.34 -16.31
C CYS A 671 4.09 16.87 -15.55
N LYS A 672 4.58 16.11 -14.56
CA LYS A 672 5.85 16.41 -13.86
C LYS A 672 7.11 16.17 -14.70
N VAL A 673 7.03 15.39 -15.79
CA VAL A 673 8.12 15.14 -16.74
C VAL A 673 8.18 16.24 -17.80
N VAL A 674 7.05 16.56 -18.44
CA VAL A 674 7.01 17.59 -19.51
C VAL A 674 6.98 19.03 -18.98
N GLY A 675 6.54 19.25 -17.74
CA GLY A 675 6.49 20.56 -17.13
C GLY A 675 5.13 21.27 -17.31
N PRO A 676 4.91 22.35 -16.56
CA PRO A 676 3.57 22.90 -16.36
C PRO A 676 3.06 23.71 -17.56
N ARG A 677 3.93 24.32 -18.39
CA ARG A 677 3.48 25.11 -19.54
C ARG A 677 3.11 24.22 -20.73
N VAL A 678 3.89 23.17 -21.02
CA VAL A 678 3.50 22.13 -22.00
C VAL A 678 2.22 21.41 -21.58
N THR A 679 2.06 21.10 -20.30
CA THR A 679 0.79 20.56 -19.75
C THR A 679 -0.39 21.47 -20.14
N ARG A 680 -0.21 22.80 -20.06
CA ARG A 680 -1.24 23.77 -20.45
C ARG A 680 -1.44 23.91 -21.95
N SER A 681 -0.37 23.96 -22.76
CA SER A 681 -0.47 24.25 -24.20
C SER A 681 -0.79 23.04 -25.08
N THR A 682 -0.52 21.83 -24.59
CA THR A 682 -0.61 20.60 -25.39
C THR A 682 -1.67 19.66 -24.84
N LEU A 683 -1.69 19.39 -23.53
CA LEU A 683 -2.62 18.42 -22.95
C LEU A 683 -4.02 19.00 -22.74
N ILE A 684 -4.14 20.22 -22.19
CA ILE A 684 -5.46 20.80 -21.87
C ILE A 684 -6.29 21.07 -23.13
N ASP A 685 -5.72 21.70 -24.16
CA ASP A 685 -6.48 22.09 -25.34
C ASP A 685 -6.96 20.87 -26.15
N GLU A 686 -6.09 19.88 -26.42
CA GLU A 686 -6.50 18.66 -27.13
C GLU A 686 -7.49 17.79 -26.31
N LEU A 687 -7.38 17.74 -24.98
CA LEU A 687 -8.34 17.02 -24.12
C LEU A 687 -9.69 17.76 -23.97
N ASN A 688 -9.70 19.09 -24.08
CA ASN A 688 -10.93 19.87 -24.18
C ASN A 688 -11.68 19.52 -25.48
N GLU A 689 -10.98 19.40 -26.61
CA GLU A 689 -11.58 18.96 -27.87
C GLU A 689 -12.17 17.54 -27.74
N ALA A 690 -11.44 16.61 -27.11
CA ALA A 690 -11.92 15.26 -26.84
C ALA A 690 -13.22 15.23 -26.01
N CYS A 691 -13.40 16.16 -25.07
CA CYS A 691 -14.63 16.30 -24.27
C CYS A 691 -15.85 16.81 -25.06
N VAL A 692 -15.67 17.27 -26.31
CA VAL A 692 -16.74 17.76 -27.19
C VAL A 692 -17.18 16.71 -28.22
N VAL A 693 -16.36 15.69 -28.50
CA VAL A 693 -16.61 14.68 -29.55
C VAL A 693 -17.87 13.85 -29.30
N SER A 694 -18.00 13.28 -28.09
CA SER A 694 -19.18 12.51 -27.70
C SER A 694 -19.40 12.58 -26.19
N ARG A 695 -20.64 12.27 -25.78
CA ARG A 695 -21.04 12.23 -24.37
C ARG A 695 -20.24 11.19 -23.58
N ASP A 696 -20.09 10.00 -24.13
CA ASP A 696 -19.39 8.87 -23.51
C ASP A 696 -17.89 9.17 -23.34
N GLN A 697 -17.28 9.77 -24.37
CA GLN A 697 -15.89 10.21 -24.31
C GLN A 697 -15.70 11.33 -23.28
N ARG A 698 -16.65 12.27 -23.16
CA ARG A 698 -16.64 13.28 -22.10
C ARG A 698 -16.69 12.66 -20.70
N ALA A 699 -17.49 11.61 -20.50
CA ALA A 699 -17.57 10.92 -19.21
C ALA A 699 -16.25 10.24 -18.82
N ALA A 700 -15.51 9.70 -19.79
CA ALA A 700 -14.18 9.11 -19.56
C ALA A 700 -13.08 10.17 -19.32
N VAL A 701 -13.05 11.23 -20.14
CA VAL A 701 -11.93 12.19 -20.18
C VAL A 701 -12.03 13.26 -19.08
N LEU A 702 -13.24 13.78 -18.78
CA LEU A 702 -13.38 14.92 -17.87
C LEU A 702 -12.86 14.68 -16.44
N PRO A 703 -13.09 13.52 -15.79
CA PRO A 703 -12.52 13.23 -14.47
C PRO A 703 -10.99 13.26 -14.49
N LEU A 704 -10.36 12.67 -15.53
CA LEU A 704 -8.90 12.62 -15.67
C LEU A 704 -8.29 14.01 -15.95
N LEU A 705 -8.97 14.82 -16.77
CA LEU A 705 -8.57 16.20 -17.07
C LEU A 705 -8.57 17.07 -15.80
N LEU A 706 -9.66 17.04 -15.02
CA LEU A 706 -9.79 17.81 -13.77
C LEU A 706 -8.83 17.35 -12.68
N ALA A 707 -8.69 16.04 -12.48
CA ALA A 707 -7.94 15.47 -11.36
C ALA A 707 -6.42 15.36 -11.61
N GLY A 708 -6.02 15.08 -12.85
CA GLY A 708 -4.66 14.66 -13.23
C GLY A 708 -3.91 15.59 -14.17
N VAL A 709 -4.57 16.52 -14.88
CA VAL A 709 -3.92 17.40 -15.87
C VAL A 709 -3.97 18.87 -15.45
N VAL A 710 -5.17 19.45 -15.29
CA VAL A 710 -5.37 20.87 -14.92
C VAL A 710 -4.55 21.30 -13.68
N PRO A 711 -4.46 20.52 -12.59
CA PRO A 711 -3.73 20.93 -11.38
C PRO A 711 -2.21 20.92 -11.53
N ASN A 712 -1.66 20.35 -12.61
CA ASN A 712 -0.22 20.33 -12.88
C ASN A 712 0.24 21.50 -13.78
N THR A 713 -0.61 22.52 -13.96
CA THR A 713 -0.27 23.77 -14.68
C THR A 713 0.38 24.82 -13.76
N PRO A 714 0.93 25.95 -14.28
CA PRO A 714 1.53 26.97 -13.44
C PRO A 714 0.45 27.64 -12.60
N ASN A 715 0.63 27.69 -11.28
CA ASN A 715 -0.40 28.04 -10.30
C ASN A 715 -1.63 27.11 -10.41
N GLY A 716 -1.40 25.79 -10.41
CA GLY A 716 -2.41 24.77 -10.69
C GLY A 716 -3.72 24.88 -9.91
N ASP A 717 -3.68 25.27 -8.62
CA ASP A 717 -4.88 25.51 -7.81
C ASP A 717 -5.71 26.68 -8.36
N ASP A 718 -5.09 27.84 -8.62
CA ASP A 718 -5.78 29.01 -9.18
C ASP A 718 -6.36 28.70 -10.57
N VAL A 719 -5.63 27.94 -11.39
CA VAL A 719 -6.08 27.50 -12.72
C VAL A 719 -7.23 26.50 -12.60
N LEU A 720 -7.19 25.58 -11.63
CA LEU A 720 -8.27 24.63 -11.35
C LEU A 720 -9.54 25.37 -10.87
N GLU A 721 -9.43 26.37 -10.00
CA GLU A 721 -10.59 27.19 -9.59
C GLU A 721 -11.23 27.92 -10.79
N ASP A 722 -10.41 28.62 -11.59
CA ASP A 722 -10.89 29.36 -12.75
C ASP A 722 -11.47 28.42 -13.83
N TYR A 723 -10.87 27.24 -14.01
CA TYR A 723 -11.35 26.22 -14.96
C TYR A 723 -12.67 25.60 -14.50
N LEU A 724 -12.76 25.14 -13.25
CA LEU A 724 -14.00 24.62 -12.66
C LEU A 724 -15.12 25.67 -12.70
N LYS A 725 -14.81 26.93 -12.37
CA LYS A 725 -15.79 28.03 -12.44
C LYS A 725 -16.33 28.19 -13.87
N ARG A 726 -15.46 28.27 -14.87
CA ARG A 726 -15.88 28.39 -16.29
C ARG A 726 -16.68 27.18 -16.74
N LEU A 727 -16.30 25.98 -16.32
CA LEU A 727 -17.01 24.75 -16.66
C LEU A 727 -18.42 24.74 -16.06
N ILE A 728 -18.58 25.17 -14.79
CA ILE A 728 -19.90 25.35 -14.16
C ILE A 728 -20.71 26.42 -14.90
N GLU A 729 -20.11 27.55 -15.30
CA GLU A 729 -20.76 28.63 -16.07
C GLU A 729 -21.21 28.17 -17.47
N VAL A 730 -20.47 27.26 -18.12
CA VAL A 730 -20.83 26.69 -19.44
C VAL A 730 -21.91 25.60 -19.35
N GLU A 731 -21.96 24.84 -18.26
CA GLU A 731 -22.95 23.76 -18.07
C GLU A 731 -24.27 24.24 -17.42
N ALA A 732 -24.21 25.29 -16.59
CA ALA A 732 -25.37 25.88 -15.90
C ALA A 732 -26.60 26.17 -16.79
N PRO A 733 -26.47 26.69 -18.03
CA PRO A 733 -27.62 26.92 -18.91
C PRO A 733 -28.35 25.63 -19.31
N LYS A 734 -27.63 24.50 -19.45
CA LYS A 734 -28.21 23.22 -19.89
C LYS A 734 -29.10 22.61 -18.80
N VAL A 735 -28.66 22.73 -17.54
CA VAL A 735 -29.41 22.32 -16.35
C VAL A 735 -30.76 23.03 -16.23
N LEU A 736 -30.87 24.27 -16.74
CA LEU A 736 -32.13 25.03 -16.77
C LEU A 736 -33.05 24.65 -17.95
N SER A 737 -32.52 24.06 -19.02
CA SER A 737 -33.31 23.56 -20.16
C SER A 737 -33.79 22.12 -20.00
N ASP A 738 -33.15 21.33 -19.14
CA ASP A 738 -33.48 19.93 -18.85
C ASP A 738 -34.77 19.83 -18.01
N VAL A 739 -35.93 20.02 -18.67
CA VAL A 739 -37.23 19.56 -18.17
C VAL A 739 -37.17 18.03 -18.07
N PRO A 740 -37.53 17.40 -16.92
CA PRO A 740 -37.37 15.97 -16.72
C PRO A 740 -38.18 15.17 -17.75
N ARG A 741 -37.48 14.60 -18.73
CA ARG A 741 -38.01 13.73 -19.77
C ARG A 741 -37.03 12.59 -20.02
N SER A 742 -37.52 11.37 -19.76
CA SER A 742 -36.84 10.08 -19.93
C SER A 742 -35.58 9.82 -19.09
N GLU A 743 -35.27 8.55 -18.93
CA GLU A 743 -34.30 7.97 -17.99
C GLU A 743 -32.83 8.06 -18.48
N ASP A 744 -32.58 8.87 -19.50
CA ASP A 744 -31.23 9.17 -19.98
C ASP A 744 -30.55 10.12 -18.98
N ALA A 745 -29.55 9.63 -18.26
CA ALA A 745 -28.76 10.45 -17.32
C ALA A 745 -28.34 11.79 -17.97
N THR A 746 -28.31 12.88 -17.22
CA THR A 746 -28.16 14.23 -17.78
C THR A 746 -26.71 14.68 -17.85
N THR A 747 -26.43 15.81 -18.51
CA THR A 747 -25.09 16.43 -18.50
C THR A 747 -24.64 16.80 -17.07
N SER A 748 -25.59 16.95 -16.14
CA SER A 748 -25.35 17.14 -14.71
C SER A 748 -24.62 15.96 -14.07
N ASP A 749 -24.85 14.73 -14.55
CA ASP A 749 -24.34 13.51 -13.90
C ASP A 749 -22.87 13.30 -14.21
N ILE A 750 -22.45 13.56 -15.47
CA ILE A 750 -21.03 13.55 -15.88
C ILE A 750 -20.21 14.57 -15.08
N MET A 751 -20.75 15.77 -14.85
CA MET A 751 -20.08 16.78 -14.02
C MET A 751 -20.07 16.37 -12.53
N GLY A 752 -21.12 15.69 -12.06
CA GLY A 752 -21.19 15.10 -10.73
C GLY A 752 -20.15 14.01 -10.50
N ASP A 753 -19.98 13.07 -11.44
CA ASP A 753 -18.95 12.02 -11.41
C ASP A 753 -17.54 12.59 -11.40
N ALA A 754 -17.28 13.58 -12.26
CA ALA A 754 -15.98 14.23 -12.34
C ALA A 754 -15.65 15.04 -11.08
N ALA A 755 -16.66 15.71 -10.49
CA ALA A 755 -16.50 16.42 -9.20
C ALA A 755 -16.35 15.46 -8.02
N ARG A 756 -17.08 14.33 -7.98
CA ARG A 756 -16.89 13.26 -6.98
C ARG A 756 -15.48 12.69 -7.03
N TYR A 757 -14.97 12.41 -8.23
CA TYR A 757 -13.60 11.92 -8.38
C TYR A 757 -12.55 12.97 -7.96
N LEU A 758 -12.80 14.25 -8.24
CA LEU A 758 -11.92 15.33 -7.76
C LEU A 758 -11.95 15.45 -6.22
N ALA A 759 -13.11 15.22 -5.60
CA ALA A 759 -13.30 15.25 -4.14
C ALA A 759 -12.70 14.03 -3.40
N ALA A 760 -12.53 12.90 -4.10
CA ALA A 760 -11.79 11.74 -3.59
C ALA A 760 -10.30 12.05 -3.37
N LEU A 761 -9.74 13.00 -4.13
CA LEU A 761 -8.36 13.41 -4.03
C LEU A 761 -8.21 14.55 -3.01
N GLU A 762 -7.94 14.20 -1.75
CA GLU A 762 -7.88 15.14 -0.61
C GLU A 762 -7.12 16.45 -0.90
N ARG A 763 -6.01 16.36 -1.65
CA ARG A 763 -5.20 17.52 -2.11
C ARG A 763 -6.01 18.63 -2.76
N HIS A 764 -7.12 18.31 -3.42
CA HIS A 764 -7.94 19.24 -4.22
C HIS A 764 -9.18 19.76 -3.49
N ASN A 765 -9.50 19.22 -2.30
CA ASN A 765 -10.74 19.52 -1.59
C ASN A 765 -10.90 21.00 -1.24
N ALA A 766 -9.82 21.66 -0.82
CA ALA A 766 -9.84 23.10 -0.52
C ALA A 766 -10.14 23.96 -1.75
N CYS A 767 -9.55 23.63 -2.91
CA CYS A 767 -9.78 24.32 -4.19
C CYS A 767 -11.22 24.12 -4.68
N LEU A 768 -11.71 22.87 -4.65
CA LEU A 768 -13.08 22.51 -5.02
C LEU A 768 -14.10 23.25 -4.16
N LEU A 769 -13.98 23.17 -2.83
CA LEU A 769 -14.90 23.82 -1.90
C LEU A 769 -14.86 25.35 -2.01
N ARG A 770 -13.68 25.96 -2.21
CA ARG A 770 -13.54 27.40 -2.44
C ARG A 770 -14.25 27.84 -3.73
N THR A 771 -14.12 27.05 -4.80
CA THR A 771 -14.80 27.29 -6.08
C THR A 771 -16.31 27.16 -5.96
N LEU A 772 -16.81 26.08 -5.35
CA LEU A 772 -18.26 25.87 -5.16
C LEU A 772 -18.86 26.97 -4.27
N LYS A 773 -18.20 27.36 -3.17
CA LYS A 773 -18.62 28.52 -2.35
C LYS A 773 -18.65 29.82 -3.15
N ARG A 774 -17.71 30.03 -4.08
CA ARG A 774 -17.67 31.21 -4.96
C ARG A 774 -18.83 31.20 -5.96
N CYS A 775 -19.22 30.02 -6.48
CA CYS A 775 -20.34 29.82 -7.40
C CYS A 775 -21.71 29.88 -6.69
N ALA A 776 -21.79 29.52 -5.41
CA ALA A 776 -23.00 29.59 -4.59
C ALA A 776 -23.45 31.02 -4.21
N LYS A 777 -22.62 32.04 -4.44
CA LYS A 777 -22.96 33.43 -4.11
C LYS A 777 -24.18 33.94 -4.89
N PRO A 778 -25.06 34.76 -4.27
CA PRO A 778 -26.30 35.23 -4.89
C PRO A 778 -26.10 36.09 -6.15
N ASP A 779 -24.89 36.66 -6.31
CA ASP A 779 -24.53 37.50 -7.46
C ASP A 779 -24.37 36.71 -8.77
N ASN A 780 -24.15 35.39 -8.71
CA ASN A 780 -24.02 34.54 -9.90
C ASN A 780 -25.39 34.16 -10.48
N GLU A 781 -25.44 33.67 -11.72
CA GLU A 781 -26.69 33.25 -12.35
C GLU A 781 -27.38 32.09 -11.63
N THR A 782 -28.72 32.03 -11.70
CA THR A 782 -29.53 30.99 -11.04
C THR A 782 -29.12 29.57 -11.45
N GLY A 783 -28.76 29.34 -12.72
CA GLY A 783 -28.28 28.03 -13.19
C GLY A 783 -26.95 27.62 -12.56
N VAL A 784 -26.04 28.58 -12.35
CA VAL A 784 -24.75 28.35 -11.68
C VAL A 784 -24.98 27.95 -10.23
N ARG A 785 -25.86 28.64 -9.51
CA ARG A 785 -26.20 28.30 -8.11
C ARG A 785 -26.92 26.94 -8.01
N LEU A 786 -27.82 26.64 -8.96
CA LEU A 786 -28.52 25.35 -9.05
C LEU A 786 -27.55 24.18 -9.27
N LEU A 787 -26.68 24.26 -10.28
CA LEU A 787 -25.67 23.24 -10.55
C LEU A 787 -24.70 23.10 -9.37
N THR A 788 -24.25 24.21 -8.78
CA THR A 788 -23.40 24.21 -7.57
C THR A 788 -24.05 23.46 -6.40
N THR A 789 -25.37 23.60 -6.22
CA THR A 789 -26.14 22.88 -5.17
C THR A 789 -26.09 21.36 -5.40
N ARG A 790 -26.23 20.91 -6.65
CA ARG A 790 -26.09 19.49 -7.02
C ARG A 790 -24.68 18.96 -6.82
N LEU A 791 -23.67 19.74 -7.20
CA LEU A 791 -22.27 19.37 -7.01
C LEU A 791 -21.92 19.23 -5.53
N PHE A 792 -22.39 20.13 -4.67
CA PHE A 792 -22.24 19.97 -3.21
C PHE A 792 -22.84 18.67 -2.68
N ALA A 793 -24.02 18.28 -3.16
CA ALA A 793 -24.65 17.01 -2.79
C ALA A 793 -23.79 15.82 -3.26
N ALA A 794 -23.42 15.79 -4.54
CA ALA A 794 -22.61 14.71 -5.11
C ALA A 794 -21.24 14.57 -4.42
N THR A 795 -20.52 15.68 -4.21
CA THR A 795 -19.19 15.63 -3.55
C THR A 795 -19.27 15.23 -2.09
N SER A 796 -20.39 15.49 -1.40
CA SER A 796 -20.54 15.15 0.02
C SER A 796 -20.46 13.64 0.30
N GLU A 797 -20.74 12.78 -0.68
CA GLU A 797 -20.62 11.33 -0.54
C GLU A 797 -19.17 10.87 -0.27
N VAL A 798 -18.17 11.66 -0.68
CA VAL A 798 -16.74 11.31 -0.62
C VAL A 798 -15.93 12.25 0.27
N LEU A 799 -16.41 13.48 0.50
CA LEU A 799 -15.72 14.48 1.32
C LEU A 799 -15.64 14.06 2.80
N PRO A 800 -14.51 14.33 3.50
CA PRO A 800 -14.41 14.12 4.94
C PRO A 800 -15.50 14.85 5.72
N THR A 801 -16.12 14.16 6.70
CA THR A 801 -17.20 14.70 7.55
C THR A 801 -16.91 16.10 8.14
N PRO A 802 -15.69 16.45 8.61
CA PRO A 802 -15.39 17.80 9.07
C PRO A 802 -15.60 18.86 7.99
N SER A 803 -15.08 18.65 6.78
CA SER A 803 -15.27 19.55 5.64
C SER A 803 -16.74 19.66 5.23
N VAL A 804 -17.50 18.57 5.35
CA VAL A 804 -18.95 18.61 5.08
C VAL A 804 -19.69 19.47 6.11
N LEU A 805 -19.34 19.40 7.39
CA LEU A 805 -19.97 20.18 8.46
C LEU A 805 -19.55 21.67 8.45
N GLU A 806 -18.29 21.97 8.13
CA GLU A 806 -17.76 23.35 8.13
C GLU A 806 -18.05 24.11 6.83
N ASP A 807 -18.02 23.43 5.68
CA ASP A 807 -18.03 24.09 4.37
C ASP A 807 -19.30 23.82 3.55
N VAL A 808 -19.71 22.56 3.43
CA VAL A 808 -20.85 22.16 2.59
C VAL A 808 -22.16 22.56 3.29
N TYR A 809 -22.32 22.17 4.55
CA TYR A 809 -23.57 22.34 5.29
C TYR A 809 -23.97 23.82 5.47
N PRO A 810 -23.07 24.76 5.86
CA PRO A 810 -23.43 26.17 5.99
C PRO A 810 -23.73 26.83 4.65
N THR A 811 -23.10 26.36 3.57
CA THR A 811 -23.35 26.88 2.21
C THR A 811 -24.71 26.43 1.68
N LEU A 812 -25.07 25.14 1.85
CA LEU A 812 -26.42 24.65 1.53
C LEU A 812 -27.50 25.33 2.38
N ASN A 813 -27.22 25.61 3.67
CA ASN A 813 -28.14 26.37 4.51
C ASN A 813 -28.33 27.84 4.07
N ALA A 814 -27.33 28.45 3.42
CA ALA A 814 -27.48 29.76 2.79
C ALA A 814 -28.33 29.68 1.51
N LEU A 815 -28.06 28.71 0.64
CA LEU A 815 -28.82 28.44 -0.61
C LEU A 815 -30.28 28.04 -0.34
N ARG A 816 -30.56 27.45 0.82
CA ARG A 816 -31.91 27.21 1.34
C ARG A 816 -32.78 28.47 1.38
N ALA A 817 -32.18 29.66 1.51
CA ALA A 817 -32.87 30.95 1.58
C ALA A 817 -32.79 31.74 0.24
N ASP A 818 -32.44 31.10 -0.86
CA ASP A 818 -32.25 31.74 -2.16
C ASP A 818 -33.55 32.34 -2.75
N ALA A 819 -33.42 33.47 -3.44
CA ALA A 819 -34.55 34.14 -4.08
C ALA A 819 -35.24 33.28 -5.16
N ALA A 820 -34.52 32.40 -5.84
CA ALA A 820 -35.04 31.52 -6.88
C ALA A 820 -35.56 30.19 -6.30
N LYS A 821 -36.84 29.90 -6.52
CA LYS A 821 -37.50 28.67 -6.01
C LYS A 821 -36.78 27.38 -6.39
N TYR A 822 -36.22 27.30 -7.61
CA TYR A 822 -35.52 26.10 -8.09
C TYR A 822 -34.27 25.78 -7.26
N VAL A 823 -33.52 26.80 -6.82
CA VAL A 823 -32.35 26.63 -5.95
C VAL A 823 -32.78 26.17 -4.55
N ARG A 824 -33.90 26.69 -4.02
CA ARG A 824 -34.46 26.23 -2.74
C ARG A 824 -34.96 24.78 -2.80
N CYS A 825 -35.59 24.37 -3.90
CA CYS A 825 -36.01 22.98 -4.14
C CYS A 825 -34.80 22.03 -4.14
N GLU A 826 -33.76 22.35 -4.91
CA GLU A 826 -32.55 21.54 -5.00
C GLU A 826 -31.77 21.52 -3.68
N SER A 827 -31.77 22.64 -2.93
CA SER A 827 -31.14 22.70 -1.60
C SER A 827 -31.80 21.76 -0.60
N ALA A 828 -33.12 21.55 -0.68
CA ALA A 828 -33.81 20.55 0.15
C ALA A 828 -33.31 19.13 -0.16
N LEU A 829 -33.25 18.77 -1.45
CA LEU A 829 -32.76 17.47 -1.91
C LEU A 829 -31.28 17.23 -1.56
N ALA A 830 -30.45 18.26 -1.74
CA ALA A 830 -29.02 18.24 -1.41
C ALA A 830 -28.78 18.03 0.10
N LEU A 831 -29.49 18.77 0.96
CA LEU A 831 -29.41 18.59 2.42
C LEU A 831 -29.79 17.16 2.84
N ALA A 832 -30.83 16.58 2.24
CA ALA A 832 -31.19 15.19 2.49
C ALA A 832 -30.13 14.19 2.00
N SER A 833 -29.51 14.41 0.83
CA SER A 833 -28.37 13.57 0.37
C SER A 833 -27.20 13.61 1.34
N VAL A 834 -26.82 14.81 1.83
CA VAL A 834 -25.75 14.96 2.83
C VAL A 834 -26.10 14.19 4.11
N ALA A 835 -27.34 14.27 4.58
CA ALA A 835 -27.79 13.52 5.76
C ALA A 835 -27.86 11.99 5.56
N CYS A 836 -28.13 11.52 4.33
CA CYS A 836 -28.08 10.10 4.01
C CYS A 836 -26.63 9.60 3.91
N SER A 837 -25.71 10.41 3.41
CA SER A 837 -24.29 10.05 3.28
C SER A 837 -23.56 10.06 4.63
N HIS A 838 -23.91 10.98 5.52
CA HIS A 838 -23.34 11.10 6.88
C HIS A 838 -24.35 10.75 7.98
N TYR A 839 -25.16 9.69 7.77
CA TYR A 839 -26.24 9.30 8.69
C TYR A 839 -25.75 8.97 10.11
N GLU A 840 -24.49 8.57 10.26
CA GLU A 840 -23.82 8.30 11.54
C GLU A 840 -23.60 9.57 12.37
N SER A 841 -23.53 10.73 11.72
CA SER A 841 -23.46 12.02 12.39
C SER A 841 -24.84 12.47 12.87
N VAL A 842 -25.04 12.42 14.18
CA VAL A 842 -26.23 12.97 14.85
C VAL A 842 -26.37 14.47 14.55
N ASP A 843 -25.26 15.19 14.38
CA ASP A 843 -25.31 16.61 14.03
C ASP A 843 -25.79 16.84 12.59
N ALA A 844 -25.27 16.12 11.60
CA ALA A 844 -25.71 16.27 10.20
C ALA A 844 -27.21 15.98 10.04
N THR A 845 -27.68 14.88 10.64
CA THR A 845 -29.09 14.48 10.60
C THR A 845 -30.01 15.47 11.34
N THR A 846 -29.62 15.90 12.56
CA THR A 846 -30.40 16.86 13.36
C THR A 846 -30.46 18.25 12.71
N HIS A 847 -29.35 18.73 12.16
CA HIS A 847 -29.34 20.02 11.46
C HIS A 847 -30.20 19.97 10.20
N THR A 848 -30.11 18.89 9.42
CA THR A 848 -30.88 18.71 8.18
C THR A 848 -32.37 18.73 8.44
N MET A 849 -32.86 17.96 9.43
CA MET A 849 -34.29 17.93 9.76
C MET A 849 -34.82 19.32 10.14
N ARG A 850 -34.09 20.10 10.95
CA ARG A 850 -34.48 21.48 11.29
C ARG A 850 -34.58 22.39 10.05
N GLN A 851 -33.68 22.23 9.07
CA GLN A 851 -33.72 23.03 7.85
C GLN A 851 -34.84 22.62 6.90
N LEU A 852 -35.14 21.32 6.80
CA LEU A 852 -36.28 20.80 6.04
C LEU A 852 -37.62 21.24 6.68
N GLU A 853 -37.74 21.22 8.02
CA GLU A 853 -38.91 21.75 8.74
C GLU A 853 -39.16 23.23 8.44
N ILE A 854 -38.11 24.06 8.35
CA ILE A 854 -38.25 25.49 7.99
C ILE A 854 -38.70 25.64 6.52
N LEU A 855 -38.17 24.84 5.59
CA LEU A 855 -38.61 24.85 4.19
C LEU A 855 -40.01 24.27 3.98
N ALA A 856 -40.51 23.40 4.87
CA ALA A 856 -41.86 22.87 4.77
C ALA A 856 -42.95 23.96 4.92
N ALA A 857 -42.58 25.14 5.42
CA ALA A 857 -43.41 26.34 5.51
C ALA A 857 -43.14 27.37 4.39
N ASP A 858 -42.43 27.00 3.31
CA ASP A 858 -42.17 27.90 2.17
C ASP A 858 -43.47 28.33 1.46
N VAL A 859 -43.45 29.52 0.85
CA VAL A 859 -44.58 30.10 0.12
C VAL A 859 -44.82 29.35 -1.19
N ASP A 860 -43.75 28.91 -1.87
CA ASP A 860 -43.84 28.14 -3.12
C ASP A 860 -44.21 26.68 -2.83
N ILE A 861 -45.28 26.18 -3.49
CA ILE A 861 -45.69 24.77 -3.36
C ILE A 861 -44.60 23.80 -3.81
N ASP A 862 -43.89 24.12 -4.89
CA ASP A 862 -42.83 23.28 -5.47
C ASP A 862 -41.71 23.00 -4.46
N VAL A 863 -41.37 24.00 -3.63
CA VAL A 863 -40.35 23.87 -2.57
C VAL A 863 -40.84 22.93 -1.47
N ARG A 864 -42.11 23.07 -1.06
CA ARG A 864 -42.71 22.16 -0.06
C ARG A 864 -42.82 20.73 -0.58
N VAL A 865 -43.13 20.54 -1.86
CA VAL A 865 -43.11 19.21 -2.52
C VAL A 865 -41.68 18.65 -2.57
N ALA A 866 -40.68 19.47 -2.91
CA ALA A 866 -39.28 19.06 -2.89
C ALA A 866 -38.78 18.68 -1.48
N VAL A 867 -39.28 19.32 -0.42
CA VAL A 867 -39.00 18.92 0.97
C VAL A 867 -39.58 17.54 1.29
N VAL A 868 -40.79 17.23 0.82
CA VAL A 868 -41.40 15.90 1.01
C VAL A 868 -40.61 14.82 0.25
N ALA A 869 -40.13 15.11 -0.96
CA ALA A 869 -39.22 14.24 -1.70
C ALA A 869 -37.83 14.13 -1.03
N ALA A 870 -37.34 15.19 -0.39
CA ALA A 870 -36.11 15.16 0.39
C ALA A 870 -36.26 14.26 1.64
N MET A 871 -37.43 14.28 2.29
CA MET A 871 -37.74 13.36 3.39
C MET A 871 -37.88 11.90 2.92
N SER A 872 -38.40 11.65 1.71
CA SER A 872 -38.50 10.26 1.20
C SER A 872 -37.14 9.60 0.96
N ARG A 873 -36.08 10.38 0.71
CA ARG A 873 -34.69 9.88 0.64
C ARG A 873 -34.25 9.14 1.90
N GLY A 874 -34.89 9.33 3.06
CA GLY A 874 -34.65 8.48 4.24
C GLY A 874 -34.86 6.98 4.00
N ALA A 875 -35.58 6.60 2.94
CA ALA A 875 -35.75 5.21 2.49
C ALA A 875 -34.42 4.57 2.00
N SER A 876 -33.40 5.35 1.61
CA SER A 876 -32.08 4.80 1.27
C SER A 876 -31.26 4.37 2.50
N VAL A 877 -31.64 4.84 3.68
CA VAL A 877 -30.95 4.58 4.96
C VAL A 877 -31.93 4.05 6.03
N PRO A 878 -32.55 2.87 5.81
CA PRO A 878 -33.55 2.31 6.72
C PRO A 878 -32.99 2.05 8.14
N GLY A 879 -33.85 2.11 9.15
CA GLY A 879 -33.46 1.98 10.56
C GLY A 879 -32.67 3.16 11.18
N THR A 880 -32.30 4.19 10.40
CA THR A 880 -31.54 5.35 10.92
C THR A 880 -32.42 6.39 11.62
N THR A 881 -31.77 7.26 12.41
CA THR A 881 -32.41 8.43 13.05
C THR A 881 -33.01 9.39 12.02
N PHE A 882 -32.38 9.54 10.84
CA PHE A 882 -32.90 10.34 9.74
C PHE A 882 -34.19 9.75 9.16
N ALA A 883 -34.20 8.45 8.83
CA ALA A 883 -35.39 7.78 8.31
C ALA A 883 -36.60 7.88 9.26
N VAL A 884 -36.37 7.66 10.57
CA VAL A 884 -37.41 7.81 11.60
C VAL A 884 -37.88 9.26 11.73
N SER A 885 -36.97 10.24 11.68
CA SER A 885 -37.34 11.65 11.78
C SER A 885 -38.12 12.13 10.54
N ALA A 886 -37.70 11.71 9.35
CA ALA A 886 -38.38 11.96 8.09
C ALA A 886 -39.80 11.35 8.06
N ALA A 887 -39.96 10.10 8.49
CA ALA A 887 -41.26 9.44 8.60
C ALA A 887 -42.24 10.20 9.53
N ASN A 888 -41.76 10.65 10.68
CA ASN A 888 -42.56 11.47 11.60
C ASN A 888 -42.90 12.85 11.01
N ALA A 889 -41.96 13.48 10.30
CA ALA A 889 -42.17 14.79 9.66
C ALA A 889 -43.19 14.71 8.50
N VAL A 890 -43.09 13.70 7.62
CA VAL A 890 -44.10 13.41 6.57
C VAL A 890 -45.49 13.23 7.20
N SER A 891 -45.57 12.54 8.33
CA SER A 891 -46.82 12.34 9.08
C SER A 891 -47.40 13.63 9.66
N ALA A 892 -46.56 14.47 10.26
CA ALA A 892 -46.95 15.79 10.76
C ALA A 892 -47.41 16.73 9.64
N LEU A 893 -46.72 16.72 8.49
CA LEU A 893 -47.08 17.53 7.32
C LEU A 893 -48.39 17.08 6.68
N ALA A 894 -48.64 15.78 6.59
CA ALA A 894 -49.93 15.26 6.12
C ALA A 894 -51.08 15.68 7.05
N GLN A 895 -50.90 15.59 8.37
CA GLN A 895 -51.92 16.03 9.34
C GLN A 895 -52.15 17.55 9.34
N ALA A 896 -51.11 18.35 9.11
CA ALA A 896 -51.20 19.81 9.06
C ALA A 896 -51.92 20.31 7.80
N ASN A 897 -51.66 19.69 6.64
CA ASN A 897 -52.29 20.07 5.36
C ASN A 897 -53.68 19.42 5.17
N PHE A 898 -53.90 18.20 5.69
CA PHE A 898 -55.13 17.42 5.53
C PHE A 898 -55.71 16.97 6.90
N PRO A 899 -56.20 17.90 7.74
CA PRO A 899 -56.64 17.57 9.10
C PRO A 899 -57.93 16.72 9.12
N ALA A 900 -57.90 15.65 9.91
CA ALA A 900 -58.96 14.63 10.11
C ALA A 900 -60.42 15.11 10.34
N HIS A 901 -60.64 16.40 10.63
CA HIS A 901 -61.85 16.88 11.30
C HIS A 901 -62.52 18.12 10.71
N ASP A 902 -62.03 18.74 9.64
CA ASP A 902 -62.72 19.90 9.04
C ASP A 902 -63.90 19.48 8.12
N ARG A 903 -64.93 18.88 8.74
CA ARG A 903 -66.20 18.48 8.09
C ARG A 903 -67.08 19.67 7.71
N THR A 904 -66.70 20.88 8.09
CA THR A 904 -67.54 22.09 8.02
C THR A 904 -67.17 23.05 6.91
N ASN A 905 -65.97 22.91 6.32
CA ASN A 905 -65.42 23.89 5.39
C ASN A 905 -65.30 23.28 3.99
N ARG A 906 -66.25 23.59 3.10
CA ARG A 906 -66.13 23.30 1.66
C ARG A 906 -65.09 24.22 1.01
N LYS A 907 -63.81 24.02 1.34
CA LYS A 907 -62.71 24.47 0.47
C LYS A 907 -62.69 23.59 -0.77
N SER A 908 -62.74 24.20 -1.95
CA SER A 908 -62.32 23.54 -3.17
C SER A 908 -60.82 23.29 -3.10
N PHE A 909 -60.39 22.02 -3.17
CA PHE A 909 -58.98 21.69 -3.27
C PHE A 909 -58.37 22.33 -4.52
N THR A 910 -57.20 22.93 -4.34
CA THR A 910 -56.41 23.54 -5.42
C THR A 910 -55.49 22.49 -6.06
N GLN A 911 -54.97 22.80 -7.25
CA GLN A 911 -53.98 21.94 -7.92
C GLN A 911 -52.73 21.71 -7.05
N ASP A 912 -52.33 22.72 -6.29
CA ASP A 912 -51.23 22.70 -5.32
C ASP A 912 -51.46 21.69 -4.19
N ASP A 913 -52.70 21.61 -3.68
CA ASP A 913 -53.06 20.66 -2.64
C ASP A 913 -53.02 19.21 -3.17
N CYS A 914 -53.47 18.97 -4.39
CA CYS A 914 -53.39 17.65 -5.04
C CYS A 914 -51.93 17.22 -5.26
N ALA A 915 -51.05 18.15 -5.65
CA ALA A 915 -49.62 17.91 -5.79
C ALA A 915 -48.99 17.53 -4.44
N MET A 916 -49.32 18.26 -3.36
CA MET A 916 -48.88 17.95 -2.00
C MET A 916 -49.37 16.58 -1.52
N ALA A 917 -50.65 16.24 -1.74
CA ALA A 917 -51.21 14.95 -1.32
C ALA A 917 -50.51 13.78 -2.04
N THR A 918 -50.24 13.95 -3.34
CA THR A 918 -49.54 12.96 -4.17
C THR A 918 -48.09 12.77 -3.72
N ALA A 919 -47.37 13.86 -3.43
CA ALA A 919 -45.99 13.81 -2.93
C ALA A 919 -45.90 13.13 -1.55
N LEU A 920 -46.80 13.46 -0.62
CA LEU A 920 -46.86 12.85 0.71
C LEU A 920 -47.20 11.35 0.64
N PHE A 921 -48.09 10.96 -0.28
CA PHE A 921 -48.37 9.54 -0.53
C PHE A 921 -47.14 8.82 -1.09
N ALA A 922 -46.46 9.39 -2.08
CA ALA A 922 -45.25 8.80 -2.66
C ALA A 922 -44.15 8.62 -1.59
N ALA A 923 -43.89 9.65 -0.78
CA ALA A 923 -42.90 9.60 0.29
C ALA A 923 -43.25 8.56 1.38
N ALA A 924 -44.52 8.51 1.79
CA ALA A 924 -45.03 7.49 2.72
C ALA A 924 -44.84 6.06 2.16
N ARG A 925 -45.08 5.86 0.86
CA ARG A 925 -44.92 4.57 0.18
C ARG A 925 -43.45 4.15 0.07
N GLU A 926 -42.55 5.07 -0.25
CA GLU A 926 -41.10 4.80 -0.33
C GLU A 926 -40.51 4.43 1.03
N LEU A 927 -40.79 5.22 2.08
CA LEU A 927 -40.32 4.95 3.44
C LEU A 927 -40.83 3.60 3.97
N LEU A 928 -42.09 3.26 3.73
CA LEU A 928 -42.67 1.98 4.16
C LEU A 928 -42.24 0.78 3.29
N GLY A 929 -41.86 1.02 2.04
CA GLY A 929 -41.28 0.00 1.17
C GLY A 929 -39.87 -0.40 1.61
N ALA A 930 -39.10 0.56 2.14
CA ALA A 930 -37.75 0.31 2.66
C ALA A 930 -37.73 -0.22 4.10
N ASP A 931 -38.59 0.31 4.99
CA ASP A 931 -38.63 -0.10 6.40
C ASP A 931 -40.07 -0.18 6.95
N GLY A 932 -40.58 -1.41 7.06
CA GLY A 932 -41.91 -1.68 7.62
C GLY A 932 -42.06 -1.31 9.10
N ALA A 933 -40.98 -1.12 9.86
CA ALA A 933 -41.06 -0.65 11.25
C ALA A 933 -41.53 0.81 11.34
N LEU A 934 -41.38 1.59 10.27
CA LEU A 934 -41.87 2.97 10.17
C LEU A 934 -43.41 3.06 10.07
N PHE A 935 -44.14 1.94 9.94
CA PHE A 935 -45.61 1.93 9.82
C PHE A 935 -46.30 2.70 10.94
N ALA A 936 -45.84 2.58 12.18
CA ALA A 936 -46.43 3.33 13.31
C ALA A 936 -46.26 4.86 13.19
N ALA A 937 -45.20 5.33 12.53
CA ALA A 937 -44.95 6.75 12.30
C ALA A 937 -45.72 7.28 11.07
N VAL A 938 -45.81 6.49 9.99
CA VAL A 938 -46.38 6.90 8.70
C VAL A 938 -47.90 6.65 8.58
N ALA A 939 -48.46 5.65 9.28
CA ALA A 939 -49.91 5.36 9.20
C ALA A 939 -50.83 6.55 9.52
N PRO A 940 -50.51 7.47 10.46
CA PRO A 940 -51.31 8.69 10.66
C PRO A 940 -51.30 9.64 9.45
N ALA A 941 -50.25 9.62 8.61
CA ALA A 941 -50.18 10.35 7.34
C ALA A 941 -51.19 9.78 6.33
N LEU A 942 -51.17 8.45 6.18
CA LEU A 942 -52.08 7.70 5.31
C LEU A 942 -53.55 7.91 5.71
N VAL A 943 -53.85 7.96 7.02
CA VAL A 943 -55.19 8.27 7.53
C VAL A 943 -55.62 9.72 7.25
N ALA A 944 -54.71 10.69 7.40
CA ALA A 944 -54.97 12.10 7.08
C ALA A 944 -55.33 12.27 5.58
N LEU A 945 -54.57 11.62 4.69
CA LEU A 945 -54.80 11.61 3.24
C LEU A 945 -56.14 10.98 2.82
N LEU A 946 -56.72 10.08 3.62
CA LEU A 946 -58.05 9.51 3.36
C LEU A 946 -59.23 10.36 3.91
N GLY A 947 -58.94 11.34 4.76
CA GLY A 947 -59.92 11.98 5.65
C GLY A 947 -60.83 13.02 4.98
N GLY A 948 -62.13 12.72 4.93
CA GLY A 948 -63.21 13.70 4.65
C GLY A 948 -64.00 13.44 3.36
N GLU A 949 -65.24 13.94 3.29
CA GLU A 949 -66.08 13.89 2.08
C GLU A 949 -65.53 14.76 0.93
N SER A 950 -64.57 15.64 1.21
CA SER A 950 -63.83 16.44 0.22
C SER A 950 -62.56 15.76 -0.31
N ALA A 951 -62.08 14.68 0.33
CA ALA A 951 -60.86 13.97 -0.09
C ALA A 951 -60.99 13.19 -1.42
N TYR A 952 -62.17 13.22 -2.06
CA TYR A 952 -62.43 12.65 -3.38
C TYR A 952 -61.70 13.36 -4.53
N THR A 953 -61.07 14.52 -4.30
CA THR A 953 -60.39 15.30 -5.35
C THR A 953 -58.88 15.48 -5.14
N ALA A 954 -58.32 15.08 -3.99
CA ALA A 954 -56.91 15.36 -3.64
C ALA A 954 -55.95 14.23 -4.06
N LEU A 955 -56.39 12.97 -3.98
CA LEU A 955 -55.69 11.78 -4.49
C LEU A 955 -56.56 11.12 -5.56
N ASP A 956 -55.92 10.53 -6.58
CA ASP A 956 -56.64 9.72 -7.56
C ASP A 956 -57.14 8.39 -6.96
N GLN A 957 -58.04 7.74 -7.68
CA GLN A 957 -58.71 6.52 -7.24
C GLN A 957 -57.75 5.32 -7.07
N ALA A 958 -56.62 5.29 -7.80
CA ALA A 958 -55.66 4.20 -7.71
C ALA A 958 -54.76 4.36 -6.48
N HIS A 959 -54.21 5.55 -6.25
CA HIS A 959 -53.45 5.87 -5.05
C HIS A 959 -54.32 5.74 -3.80
N ARG A 960 -55.59 6.16 -3.84
CA ARG A 960 -56.53 5.95 -2.71
C ARG A 960 -56.70 4.46 -2.37
N ALA A 961 -56.93 3.61 -3.37
CA ALA A 961 -57.04 2.17 -3.16
C ALA A 961 -55.74 1.57 -2.58
N GLN A 962 -54.58 2.05 -3.02
CA GLN A 962 -53.29 1.65 -2.45
C GLN A 962 -53.15 2.04 -0.97
N VAL A 963 -53.52 3.27 -0.59
CA VAL A 963 -53.54 3.71 0.83
C VAL A 963 -54.45 2.81 1.68
N GLU A 964 -55.64 2.49 1.18
CA GLU A 964 -56.60 1.63 1.88
C GLU A 964 -56.08 0.19 2.04
N THR A 965 -55.33 -0.35 1.07
CA THR A 965 -54.62 -1.63 1.22
C THR A 965 -53.46 -1.56 2.21
N MET A 966 -52.60 -0.53 2.13
CA MET A 966 -51.45 -0.38 3.04
C MET A 966 -51.87 -0.27 4.51
N LEU A 967 -52.95 0.46 4.79
CA LEU A 967 -53.52 0.55 6.15
C LEU A 967 -54.11 -0.77 6.63
N ARG A 968 -54.79 -1.52 5.76
CA ARG A 968 -55.32 -2.85 6.07
C ARG A 968 -54.20 -3.84 6.39
N ASP A 969 -53.17 -3.89 5.55
CA ASP A 969 -52.09 -4.88 5.64
C ASP A 969 -51.17 -4.63 6.85
N GLY A 970 -50.97 -3.36 7.22
CA GLY A 970 -50.31 -2.98 8.49
C GLY A 970 -51.21 -3.10 9.74
N GLY A 971 -52.43 -3.63 9.63
CA GLY A 971 -53.32 -3.92 10.76
C GLY A 971 -54.04 -2.70 11.36
N TRP A 972 -54.09 -1.57 10.66
CA TRP A 972 -54.70 -0.34 11.16
C TRP A 972 -56.24 -0.35 11.01
N GLN A 973 -56.96 -0.27 12.13
CA GLN A 973 -58.42 -0.23 12.13
C GLN A 973 -58.95 1.21 12.00
N ILE A 974 -59.57 1.53 10.86
CA ILE A 974 -60.37 2.75 10.70
C ILE A 974 -61.67 2.56 11.49
N ALA A 975 -61.88 3.37 12.54
CA ALA A 975 -63.12 3.32 13.31
C ALA A 975 -64.33 3.69 12.41
N PRO A 976 -65.37 2.85 12.33
CA PRO A 976 -66.55 3.17 11.53
C PRO A 976 -67.26 4.39 12.14
N ALA A 977 -67.68 5.32 11.28
CA ALA A 977 -68.42 6.50 11.72
C ALA A 977 -69.74 6.09 12.38
N THR A 978 -69.90 6.41 13.66
CA THR A 978 -71.15 6.18 14.39
C THR A 978 -72.28 7.02 13.78
N PRO A 979 -73.40 6.41 13.37
CA PRO A 979 -74.57 7.17 12.92
C PRO A 979 -75.19 7.91 14.10
N ALA A 980 -75.69 9.12 13.87
CA ALA A 980 -76.32 9.92 14.90
C ALA A 980 -77.69 9.34 15.29
N GLU A 981 -77.87 9.02 16.58
CA GLU A 981 -79.17 8.64 17.14
C GLU A 981 -79.87 9.80 17.87
N PRO A 982 -81.23 9.78 17.97
CA PRO A 982 -82.02 10.99 18.15
C PRO A 982 -82.29 11.35 19.62
N ILE A 983 -82.55 12.64 19.85
CA ILE A 983 -82.93 13.22 21.14
C ILE A 983 -84.35 12.79 21.56
N PRO A 984 -84.56 12.30 22.79
CA PRO A 984 -85.85 12.35 23.47
C PRO A 984 -85.87 13.45 24.55
N ALA A 985 -87.00 14.15 24.68
CA ALA A 985 -87.15 15.31 25.57
C ALA A 985 -87.83 14.96 26.90
N SER A 986 -87.32 15.47 28.03
CA SER A 986 -88.09 15.60 29.28
C SER A 986 -87.48 16.60 30.28
N ILE A 987 -88.31 17.55 30.74
CA ILE A 987 -88.11 18.51 31.86
C ILE A 987 -89.39 18.35 32.72
N PRO A 988 -89.36 18.17 34.07
CA PRO A 988 -89.00 19.21 35.08
C PRO A 988 -88.34 18.63 36.38
N THR A 989 -88.12 19.29 37.54
CA THR A 989 -88.48 20.64 38.06
C THR A 989 -87.45 21.19 39.08
N ARG A 990 -87.50 22.51 39.32
CA ARG A 990 -86.95 23.35 40.42
C ARG A 990 -86.74 22.75 41.84
N GLN A 991 -85.68 23.21 42.51
CA GLN A 991 -85.74 24.07 43.74
C GLN A 991 -84.44 24.94 43.87
N PRO A 992 -84.40 26.02 44.72
CA PRO A 992 -83.54 27.21 44.51
C PRO A 992 -82.32 27.36 45.47
N PRO A 993 -81.46 28.40 45.29
CA PRO A 993 -80.12 28.50 45.89
C PRO A 993 -79.97 29.57 47.02
N PRO A 994 -78.78 29.63 47.65
CA PRO A 994 -78.06 30.86 47.97
C PRO A 994 -76.80 31.00 47.08
N GLN A 995 -76.46 32.15 46.45
CA GLN A 995 -75.90 33.38 47.05
C GLN A 995 -74.58 33.09 47.80
N THR A 996 -73.41 33.70 47.53
CA THR A 996 -72.95 34.87 46.74
C THR A 996 -71.52 34.58 46.19
N SER A 997 -70.80 35.36 45.35
CA SER A 997 -70.96 36.66 44.67
C SER A 997 -69.98 36.76 43.48
N SER A 998 -70.38 37.47 42.41
CA SER A 998 -69.56 38.29 41.46
C SER A 998 -68.17 37.78 41.03
N ALA A 999 -67.92 37.40 39.77
CA ALA A 999 -67.82 38.26 38.57
C ALA A 999 -66.72 39.38 38.69
N ALA A 1000 -65.94 39.69 37.65
CA ALA A 1000 -66.18 39.52 36.21
C ALA A 1000 -64.92 39.14 35.38
N ALA A 1001 -65.08 39.11 34.05
CA ALA A 1001 -64.13 38.55 33.07
C ALA A 1001 -63.23 39.62 32.37
N PRO A 1002 -62.90 39.57 31.06
CA PRO A 1002 -61.51 39.51 30.57
C PRO A 1002 -61.17 40.74 29.68
N PRO A 1003 -60.52 40.60 28.50
CA PRO A 1003 -59.13 40.23 28.17
C PRO A 1003 -58.30 41.48 27.72
N THR A 1004 -57.03 41.30 27.29
CA THR A 1004 -56.41 41.83 26.03
C THR A 1004 -54.89 42.11 26.09
N SER A 1005 -54.23 41.78 24.97
CA SER A 1005 -53.10 42.44 24.26
C SER A 1005 -51.95 43.20 24.95
N GLY A 1006 -50.74 43.01 24.38
CA GLY A 1006 -49.54 43.86 24.55
C GLY A 1006 -48.36 43.07 25.15
N SER A 1007 -47.29 42.72 24.43
CA SER A 1007 -46.31 43.52 23.66
C SER A 1007 -45.35 44.37 24.53
N VAL A 1008 -44.10 44.45 24.05
CA VAL A 1008 -42.99 45.37 24.42
C VAL A 1008 -41.90 44.85 25.39
N PHE A 1009 -40.70 44.70 24.79
CA PHE A 1009 -39.34 44.99 25.28
C PHE A 1009 -39.09 45.35 26.76
N GLY A 1010 -38.04 44.75 27.36
CA GLY A 1010 -37.61 45.03 28.74
C GLY A 1010 -36.12 44.75 29.05
N ARG A 1011 -35.22 45.41 28.33
CA ARG A 1011 -33.75 45.48 28.56
C ARG A 1011 -33.36 45.69 30.04
N MET A 1012 -32.36 44.98 30.57
CA MET A 1012 -31.56 45.50 31.71
C MET A 1012 -30.08 45.06 31.70
N LYS A 1013 -29.22 45.98 32.16
CA LYS A 1013 -27.74 45.88 32.23
C LYS A 1013 -27.26 45.66 33.67
N SER A 1014 -25.95 45.46 33.80
CA SER A 1014 -25.08 45.65 34.99
C SER A 1014 -24.84 44.40 35.84
N LYS A 1015 -23.66 44.20 36.45
CA LYS A 1015 -22.61 45.19 36.80
C LYS A 1015 -21.19 44.74 36.42
N LEU A 1016 -20.35 45.74 36.18
CA LEU A 1016 -18.89 45.64 36.06
C LEU A 1016 -18.31 46.62 37.09
N ALA A 1017 -17.46 46.17 38.01
CA ALA A 1017 -16.67 47.05 38.89
C ALA A 1017 -15.60 46.28 39.70
N ARG A 1018 -14.33 46.34 39.26
CA ARG A 1018 -13.25 46.91 40.09
C ARG A 1018 -12.12 47.44 39.21
N ALA A 1019 -11.49 48.51 39.68
CA ALA A 1019 -10.58 49.37 38.93
C ALA A 1019 -9.10 49.18 39.40
N PRO A 1020 -8.10 49.89 38.83
CA PRO A 1020 -6.76 49.35 38.62
C PRO A 1020 -5.67 49.91 39.55
N ARG A 1021 -4.43 49.41 39.42
CA ARG A 1021 -3.20 50.23 39.21
C ARG A 1021 -1.91 49.40 39.01
N SER A 1022 -1.05 49.92 38.12
CA SER A 1022 0.43 49.86 38.09
C SER A 1022 1.13 49.13 39.24
N THR A 1023 2.12 48.28 38.98
CA THR A 1023 3.39 48.62 38.28
C THR A 1023 3.83 47.61 37.25
#